data_AF-A0A6C0LKE3-F1
#
_entry.id   AF-A0A6C0LKE3-F1
#
_cell.length_a   1.000
_cell.length_b   1.000
_cell.length_c   1.000
_cell.angle_alpha   90.00
_cell.angle_beta   90.00
_cell.angle_gamma   90.00
#
_symmetry.space_group_name_H-M   'P 1'
#
loop_
_entity.id
_entity.type
_entity.pdbx_description
1 polymer ?
#
loop_
_entity_poly.entity_id
_entity_poly.type
_entity_poly.pdbx_seq_one_letter_code
_entity_poly.pdbx_strand_id
1 'polypeptide(L)'
;MNKKANEALCIRNTGTWANVKPEHKFDSGKFNKEVVLKDLPLLSPKIYNMIQRINELDAKDMANDNKYYKHIIYSDVSGVYGAKMVASALIANNFSLIYSNKFAIKPEIQEKDKNKTFGLLTTSTVYQKPLTVGLKKKMMTLMNERPSNVNGENMRIIILDSGYKEGLDVFDVKYMHILEPLETKAEYTQVIGRGTRYCGQAGLPFVPNVGWALNIFRYNIRYDNDTSVHDLYIKHSNKNISAFNFIADIEAIMIASAVDTPLTENLHLLSEKNNRFYDYMMAKNNIKPAVKPKRKDLIEIVNNIRGKIYTNDSSLDCRKKCKGPLEDFPSASALLIIAAVFTIDKIGERDDVRLKKGTKKLYRGDANNKVANYIKDGDLLKYLNERHPKPQLCNIIDKNQNFCDAINKLWMNPINFLKLFGDKIIENLDYYKKTNAITDKNYTDALKFIYEYKSKLIIKKPTFEPVPPKTKMTNYELYKYVEKRYAPYKWEYVDIVNKCVAEPVATADAVDTADAVVAKPTEPAANNLVTFSHTQNFVQKFLTPQSPYKGMLLFHSVGSGKTCTAIATATNTFDREGYRILWVTRHTLKEDIWKNMFDKICNVIIQERLRNGEILPSTKAKRMEFLGKNWLLPISYKQFTNLIKGKNKFYKEMVELNGKEDPFRKTLIIIDEIHKIYSSSLSLLERPNPEVLQTMVQNSYKVSGVNSLKLLLMTATPITDDHMSCVKILNLLLENYERFPEEFERFKTMFCNENGLFTEKGSQEFMNRITGLVSYIDRANDRSQFAYPVIRDVMLEIEKKRVSNSDINDITLKIKEFEERLNNKEVKLTKDETKDLKKDIANLKKEQKNAVKDKETPKDVIDFINSCFTKKAERPPATRKTAKKSKAVDDADADDDATDAGANTGKNEADEDDEADAVAEGTKVAIKVADPKTKTKAAKAAKATKATAIPKSKKSPVAKPVKPVKVCPDGKILNPTTNRCVKMKVAARDDKYSF
;
A
#
# COMPACT_ATOMS: atom_id res chain seq x y z
N MET A 1 20.24 7.58 23.37
CA MET A 1 18.79 7.38 23.17
C MET A 1 18.09 7.63 24.50
N ASN A 2 16.85 8.12 24.48
CA ASN A 2 16.06 8.40 25.69
C ASN A 2 15.66 7.08 26.39
N LYS A 3 15.56 7.07 27.73
CA LYS A 3 15.16 5.90 28.54
C LYS A 3 13.92 5.20 27.97
N LYS A 4 12.84 5.95 27.73
CA LYS A 4 11.58 5.45 27.18
C LYS A 4 11.74 4.75 25.82
N ALA A 5 12.58 5.29 24.93
CA ALA A 5 12.85 4.66 23.63
C ALA A 5 13.58 3.31 23.75
N ASN A 6 14.42 3.13 24.78
CA ASN A 6 15.05 1.84 25.07
C ASN A 6 14.03 0.84 25.66
N GLU A 7 13.15 1.30 26.55
CA GLU A 7 12.04 0.49 27.11
C GLU A 7 11.14 -0.02 25.98
N ALA A 8 10.70 0.86 25.07
CA ALA A 8 9.89 0.49 23.91
C ALA A 8 10.57 -0.57 23.01
N LEU A 9 11.85 -0.39 22.67
CA LEU A 9 12.59 -1.38 21.88
C LEU A 9 12.72 -2.73 22.61
N CYS A 10 12.87 -2.72 23.94
CA CYS A 10 12.88 -3.92 24.76
C CYS A 10 11.52 -4.64 24.74
N ILE A 11 10.40 -3.91 24.93
CA ILE A 11 9.03 -4.46 24.88
C ILE A 11 8.75 -5.09 23.51
N ARG A 12 9.06 -4.37 22.41
CA ARG A 12 8.82 -4.83 21.03
C ARG A 12 9.58 -6.11 20.69
N ASN A 13 10.86 -6.19 21.06
CA ASN A 13 11.70 -7.37 20.83
C ASN A 13 11.25 -8.57 21.68
N THR A 14 11.05 -8.33 22.99
CA THR A 14 10.69 -9.37 23.97
C THR A 14 9.30 -9.94 23.68
N GLY A 15 8.33 -9.08 23.40
CA GLY A 15 6.99 -9.45 22.94
C GLY A 15 6.93 -10.08 21.55
N THR A 16 8.08 -10.47 20.98
CA THR A 16 8.21 -11.26 19.75
C THR A 16 8.99 -12.55 20.06
N TRP A 17 10.15 -12.46 20.72
CA TRP A 17 10.78 -13.60 21.40
C TRP A 17 11.55 -13.15 22.66
N ALA A 18 11.16 -13.66 23.83
CA ALA A 18 11.82 -13.38 25.10
C ALA A 18 13.11 -14.22 25.29
N ASN A 19 14.17 -13.60 25.81
CA ASN A 19 15.42 -14.29 26.22
C ASN A 19 16.04 -15.21 25.12
N VAL A 20 16.46 -14.63 23.99
CA VAL A 20 17.00 -15.40 22.84
C VAL A 20 18.42 -15.95 23.09
N LYS A 21 18.50 -17.21 23.51
CA LYS A 21 19.75 -17.96 23.76
C LYS A 21 20.45 -18.40 22.46
N PRO A 22 21.78 -18.69 22.47
CA PRO A 22 22.48 -19.26 21.31
C PRO A 22 21.88 -20.56 20.75
N GLU A 23 21.22 -21.34 21.60
CA GLU A 23 20.59 -22.62 21.29
C GLU A 23 19.31 -22.45 20.46
N HIS A 24 18.68 -21.26 20.52
CA HIS A 24 17.46 -20.94 19.77
C HIS A 24 17.73 -20.51 18.32
N LYS A 25 19.00 -20.33 17.90
CA LYS A 25 19.38 -19.66 16.65
C LYS A 25 19.78 -20.69 15.59
N PHE A 26 18.99 -20.90 14.53
CA PHE A 26 19.26 -21.92 13.51
C PHE A 26 20.60 -21.78 12.76
N ASP A 27 21.23 -20.60 12.80
CA ASP A 27 22.56 -20.33 12.23
C ASP A 27 23.68 -20.28 13.29
N SER A 28 23.42 -20.82 14.49
CA SER A 28 24.38 -21.07 15.57
C SER A 28 24.81 -22.53 15.58
N GLY A 29 26.10 -22.79 15.84
CA GLY A 29 26.61 -24.14 16.07
C GLY A 29 26.10 -24.83 17.35
N LYS A 30 25.33 -24.11 18.17
CA LYS A 30 24.64 -24.64 19.37
C LYS A 30 23.15 -24.92 19.15
N PHE A 31 22.62 -24.76 17.93
CA PHE A 31 21.19 -24.89 17.67
C PHE A 31 20.63 -26.25 18.13
N ASN A 32 19.54 -26.23 18.89
CA ASN A 32 18.86 -27.44 19.35
C ASN A 32 17.34 -27.30 19.15
N LYS A 33 16.71 -28.28 18.49
CA LYS A 33 15.28 -28.22 18.14
C LYS A 33 14.39 -28.42 19.37
N GLU A 34 14.81 -29.30 20.27
CA GLU A 34 14.03 -29.77 21.41
C GLU A 34 13.86 -28.64 22.45
N VAL A 35 14.94 -27.88 22.70
CA VAL A 35 14.93 -26.64 23.47
C VAL A 35 14.06 -25.58 22.81
N VAL A 36 14.13 -25.43 21.47
CA VAL A 36 13.23 -24.50 20.76
C VAL A 36 11.77 -24.89 20.95
N LEU A 37 11.40 -26.16 20.74
CA LEU A 37 10.01 -26.63 20.91
C LEU A 37 9.53 -26.49 22.37
N LYS A 38 10.40 -26.72 23.35
CA LYS A 38 10.10 -26.56 24.78
C LYS A 38 9.88 -25.10 25.18
N ASP A 39 10.76 -24.20 24.76
CA ASP A 39 10.73 -22.79 25.19
C ASP A 39 9.74 -21.95 24.36
N LEU A 40 9.40 -22.37 23.13
CA LEU A 40 8.54 -21.64 22.20
C LEU A 40 7.17 -21.22 22.77
N PRO A 41 6.38 -22.06 23.47
CA PRO A 41 5.07 -21.66 24.01
C PRO A 41 5.15 -20.57 25.08
N LEU A 42 6.24 -20.50 25.84
CA LEU A 42 6.43 -19.55 26.96
C LEU A 42 7.14 -18.26 26.51
N LEU A 43 8.18 -18.40 25.68
CA LEU A 43 9.05 -17.29 25.27
C LEU A 43 8.63 -16.64 23.94
N SER A 44 7.86 -17.32 23.10
CA SER A 44 7.22 -16.73 21.91
C SER A 44 5.82 -17.31 21.64
N PRO A 45 4.82 -17.01 22.50
CA PRO A 45 3.45 -17.48 22.32
C PRO A 45 2.86 -17.15 20.94
N LYS A 46 3.31 -16.05 20.32
CA LYS A 46 2.93 -15.63 18.96
C LYS A 46 3.41 -16.59 17.89
N ILE A 47 4.70 -16.93 17.87
CA ILE A 47 5.25 -17.85 16.86
C ILE A 47 4.72 -19.27 17.10
N TYR A 48 4.49 -19.66 18.36
CA TYR A 48 3.75 -20.87 18.71
C TYR A 48 2.35 -20.91 18.07
N ASN A 49 1.50 -19.93 18.39
CA ASN A 49 0.13 -19.87 17.87
C ASN A 49 0.08 -19.68 16.33
N MET A 50 1.05 -18.99 15.74
CA MET A 50 1.17 -18.89 14.28
C MET A 50 1.45 -20.26 13.64
N ILE A 51 2.33 -21.08 14.22
CA ILE A 51 2.59 -22.43 13.71
C ILE A 51 1.36 -23.33 13.89
N GLN A 52 0.67 -23.27 15.02
CA GLN A 52 -0.59 -24.00 15.19
C GLN A 52 -1.66 -23.54 14.19
N ARG A 53 -1.80 -22.23 13.95
CA ARG A 53 -2.71 -21.70 12.93
C ARG A 53 -2.32 -22.11 11.51
N ILE A 54 -1.04 -22.30 11.20
CA ILE A 54 -0.61 -22.89 9.91
C ILE A 54 -1.09 -24.35 9.82
N ASN A 55 -0.89 -25.16 10.87
CA ASN A 55 -1.35 -26.56 10.92
C ASN A 55 -2.89 -26.67 10.80
N GLU A 56 -3.64 -25.79 11.48
CA GLU A 56 -5.11 -25.73 11.39
C GLU A 56 -5.61 -25.37 9.98
N LEU A 57 -4.89 -24.52 9.26
CA LEU A 57 -5.23 -24.12 7.89
C LEU A 57 -4.90 -25.25 6.92
N ASP A 58 -3.75 -25.91 7.09
CA ASP A 58 -3.34 -27.06 6.30
C ASP A 58 -4.36 -28.22 6.38
N ALA A 59 -4.85 -28.51 7.59
CA ALA A 59 -5.90 -29.52 7.75
C ALA A 59 -7.19 -29.16 7.01
N LYS A 60 -7.58 -27.87 6.99
CA LYS A 60 -8.78 -27.37 6.31
C LYS A 60 -8.61 -27.31 4.79
N ASP A 61 -7.45 -26.91 4.30
CA ASP A 61 -7.18 -26.80 2.87
C ASP A 61 -6.95 -28.18 2.22
N MET A 62 -6.35 -29.13 2.94
CA MET A 62 -6.33 -30.53 2.50
C MET A 62 -7.74 -31.15 2.51
N ALA A 63 -8.59 -30.84 3.50
CA ALA A 63 -9.96 -31.36 3.55
C ALA A 63 -10.90 -30.76 2.48
N ASN A 64 -10.74 -29.49 2.13
CA ASN A 64 -11.60 -28.79 1.16
C ASN A 64 -11.07 -28.86 -0.29
N ASP A 65 -9.77 -28.61 -0.47
CA ASP A 65 -9.16 -28.33 -1.77
C ASP A 65 -8.16 -29.44 -2.21
N ASN A 66 -7.88 -30.42 -1.33
CA ASN A 66 -6.80 -31.43 -1.42
C ASN A 66 -5.42 -30.85 -1.76
N LYS A 67 -5.14 -29.62 -1.27
CA LYS A 67 -3.96 -28.83 -1.62
C LYS A 67 -3.44 -28.03 -0.43
N TYR A 68 -2.13 -27.83 -0.40
CA TYR A 68 -1.50 -26.77 0.39
C TYR A 68 -1.55 -25.43 -0.33
N TYR A 69 -1.36 -24.35 0.42
CA TYR A 69 -1.23 -23.00 -0.13
C TYR A 69 -0.02 -22.26 0.42
N LYS A 70 0.36 -21.17 -0.28
CA LYS A 70 1.49 -20.33 0.08
C LYS A 70 1.15 -19.32 1.18
N HIS A 71 2.14 -19.07 2.04
CA HIS A 71 2.05 -18.12 3.16
C HIS A 71 3.15 -17.05 3.08
N ILE A 72 2.82 -15.82 3.45
CA ILE A 72 3.80 -14.80 3.87
C ILE A 72 3.81 -14.74 5.40
N ILE A 73 4.99 -14.72 6.02
CA ILE A 73 5.17 -14.34 7.42
C ILE A 73 5.99 -13.04 7.43
N TYR A 74 5.45 -11.99 8.04
CA TYR A 74 6.14 -10.71 8.23
C TYR A 74 6.39 -10.46 9.72
N SER A 75 7.63 -10.10 10.04
CA SER A 75 8.02 -9.53 11.33
C SER A 75 8.59 -8.14 11.09
N ASP A 76 8.06 -7.18 11.83
CA ASP A 76 8.56 -5.80 11.87
C ASP A 76 9.88 -5.71 12.66
N VAL A 77 10.06 -6.64 13.60
CA VAL A 77 11.24 -6.72 14.46
C VAL A 77 12.49 -7.13 13.66
N SER A 78 13.41 -6.18 13.54
CA SER A 78 14.73 -6.36 12.92
C SER A 78 15.71 -7.14 13.83
N GLY A 79 16.88 -7.49 13.30
CA GLY A 79 17.91 -8.16 14.07
C GLY A 79 17.64 -9.65 14.27
N VAL A 80 17.79 -10.13 15.51
CA VAL A 80 17.75 -11.58 15.82
C VAL A 80 16.35 -12.05 16.25
N TYR A 81 15.55 -11.18 16.89
CA TYR A 81 14.32 -11.56 17.59
C TYR A 81 13.14 -11.90 16.68
N GLY A 82 13.02 -11.23 15.53
CA GLY A 82 11.90 -11.41 14.58
C GLY A 82 12.11 -12.55 13.59
N ALA A 83 12.20 -12.22 12.30
CA ALA A 83 12.24 -13.17 11.18
C ALA A 83 13.25 -14.34 11.33
N LYS A 84 14.37 -14.16 12.04
CA LYS A 84 15.32 -15.25 12.32
C LYS A 84 14.79 -16.29 13.32
N MET A 85 14.00 -15.90 14.32
CA MET A 85 13.38 -16.86 15.26
C MET A 85 12.18 -17.57 14.63
N VAL A 86 11.47 -16.92 13.70
CA VAL A 86 10.49 -17.59 12.83
C VAL A 86 11.14 -18.75 12.07
N ALA A 87 12.30 -18.51 11.46
CA ALA A 87 13.06 -19.55 10.76
C ALA A 87 13.53 -20.67 11.71
N SER A 88 13.99 -20.34 12.92
CA SER A 88 14.32 -21.34 13.95
C SER A 88 13.13 -22.21 14.35
N ALA A 89 11.98 -21.60 14.62
CA ALA A 89 10.78 -22.32 15.05
C ALA A 89 10.22 -23.22 13.95
N LEU A 90 10.27 -22.77 12.68
CA LEU A 90 9.92 -23.59 11.52
C LEU A 90 10.90 -24.77 11.33
N ILE A 91 12.22 -24.55 11.46
CA ILE A 91 13.21 -25.65 11.39
C ILE A 91 13.03 -26.67 12.53
N ALA A 92 12.67 -26.21 13.73
CA ALA A 92 12.33 -27.09 14.85
C ALA A 92 11.05 -27.90 14.58
N ASN A 93 10.04 -27.29 13.94
CA ASN A 93 8.83 -27.96 13.44
C ASN A 93 9.03 -28.69 12.09
N ASN A 94 10.28 -29.04 11.75
CA ASN A 94 10.65 -29.84 10.57
C ASN A 94 10.27 -29.23 9.21
N PHE A 95 10.31 -27.90 9.09
CA PHE A 95 10.33 -27.20 7.80
C PHE A 95 11.78 -26.99 7.32
N SER A 96 11.96 -27.01 5.99
CA SER A 96 13.27 -26.97 5.33
C SER A 96 13.53 -25.61 4.67
N LEU A 97 14.63 -24.94 5.07
CA LEU A 97 15.12 -23.73 4.41
C LEU A 97 15.61 -24.06 3.00
N ILE A 98 15.13 -23.35 1.97
CA ILE A 98 15.41 -23.66 0.56
C ILE A 98 16.85 -23.34 0.10
N TYR A 99 17.68 -22.71 0.93
CA TYR A 99 19.07 -22.38 0.60
C TYR A 99 20.07 -22.89 1.63
N SER A 100 21.29 -23.11 1.16
CA SER A 100 22.45 -23.55 1.95
C SER A 100 23.19 -22.38 2.62
N ASN A 101 24.10 -22.70 3.53
CA ASN A 101 25.04 -21.73 4.14
C ASN A 101 26.04 -21.08 3.13
N LYS A 102 26.05 -21.53 1.87
CA LYS A 102 26.74 -20.92 0.74
C LYS A 102 25.85 -19.95 -0.06
N PHE A 103 24.59 -19.73 0.36
CA PHE A 103 23.56 -18.96 -0.35
C PHE A 103 23.25 -19.45 -1.78
N ALA A 104 23.50 -20.74 -2.04
CA ALA A 104 22.93 -21.45 -3.18
C ALA A 104 21.58 -22.04 -2.76
N ILE A 105 20.57 -21.89 -3.63
CA ILE A 105 19.31 -22.67 -3.59
C ILE A 105 19.68 -24.16 -3.66
N LYS A 106 19.00 -25.01 -2.87
CA LYS A 106 19.14 -26.47 -2.98
C LYS A 106 18.62 -26.90 -4.36
N PRO A 107 19.39 -27.65 -5.17
CA PRO A 107 18.99 -27.98 -6.56
C PRO A 107 17.76 -28.88 -6.59
N GLU A 108 17.64 -29.77 -5.60
CA GLU A 108 16.49 -30.62 -5.37
C GLU A 108 15.98 -30.40 -3.94
N ILE A 109 14.66 -30.38 -3.81
CA ILE A 109 13.95 -30.48 -2.53
C ILE A 109 13.66 -31.97 -2.37
N GLN A 110 14.13 -32.58 -1.29
CA GLN A 110 13.92 -34.01 -1.07
C GLN A 110 12.41 -34.27 -0.91
N GLU A 111 11.93 -35.43 -1.35
CA GLU A 111 10.49 -35.73 -1.40
C GLU A 111 9.80 -35.50 -0.04
N LYS A 112 10.50 -35.84 1.05
CA LYS A 112 10.08 -35.62 2.45
C LYS A 112 9.96 -34.15 2.90
N ASP A 113 10.61 -33.24 2.19
CA ASP A 113 10.65 -31.79 2.46
C ASP A 113 9.61 -31.02 1.62
N LYS A 114 8.99 -31.64 0.60
CA LYS A 114 7.92 -31.04 -0.21
C LYS A 114 6.77 -30.56 0.67
N ASN A 115 6.16 -29.43 0.30
CA ASN A 115 5.10 -28.74 1.06
C ASN A 115 5.50 -28.27 2.49
N LYS A 116 6.75 -28.50 2.92
CA LYS A 116 7.34 -27.98 4.17
C LYS A 116 8.57 -27.10 3.90
N THR A 117 8.66 -26.50 2.72
CA THR A 117 9.75 -25.59 2.35
C THR A 117 9.48 -24.14 2.75
N PHE A 118 10.55 -23.43 3.13
CA PHE A 118 10.47 -21.98 3.36
C PHE A 118 11.73 -21.22 2.90
N GLY A 119 11.54 -19.94 2.60
CA GLY A 119 12.61 -18.99 2.31
C GLY A 119 12.65 -17.83 3.31
N LEU A 120 13.83 -17.52 3.84
CA LEU A 120 14.06 -16.37 4.72
C LEU A 120 14.72 -15.21 3.97
N LEU A 121 14.06 -14.05 3.94
CA LEU A 121 14.63 -12.77 3.53
C LEU A 121 14.70 -11.82 4.74
N THR A 122 15.92 -11.49 5.17
CA THR A 122 16.21 -10.58 6.28
C THR A 122 17.38 -9.65 5.96
N THR A 123 17.38 -8.49 6.58
CA THR A 123 18.48 -7.51 6.61
C THR A 123 19.62 -7.94 7.53
N SER A 124 19.29 -8.77 8.53
CA SER A 124 20.25 -9.38 9.45
C SER A 124 21.18 -10.35 8.73
N THR A 125 22.35 -10.59 9.32
CA THR A 125 23.24 -11.64 8.82
C THR A 125 22.67 -13.04 9.12
N VAL A 126 22.83 -13.94 8.16
CA VAL A 126 22.48 -15.36 8.24
C VAL A 126 23.74 -16.16 7.95
N TYR A 127 24.09 -17.13 8.82
CA TYR A 127 25.41 -17.78 8.82
C TYR A 127 26.56 -16.76 8.81
N GLN A 128 26.41 -15.71 9.62
CA GLN A 128 27.33 -14.57 9.77
C GLN A 128 27.55 -13.71 8.49
N LYS A 129 26.78 -13.92 7.42
CA LYS A 129 26.91 -13.18 6.14
C LYS A 129 25.62 -12.44 5.77
N PRO A 130 25.68 -11.29 5.09
CA PRO A 130 24.49 -10.63 4.54
C PRO A 130 23.94 -11.42 3.34
N LEU A 131 22.62 -11.45 3.17
CA LEU A 131 21.98 -12.10 2.02
C LEU A 131 22.36 -11.41 0.70
N THR A 132 22.52 -12.17 -0.37
CA THR A 132 22.91 -11.62 -1.68
C THR A 132 21.71 -11.23 -2.53
N VAL A 133 21.86 -10.20 -3.37
CA VAL A 133 20.82 -9.80 -4.36
C VAL A 133 20.51 -10.94 -5.34
N GLY A 134 21.52 -11.75 -5.69
CA GLY A 134 21.36 -12.96 -6.50
C GLY A 134 20.49 -14.03 -5.84
N LEU A 135 20.66 -14.27 -4.54
CA LEU A 135 19.79 -15.15 -3.76
C LEU A 135 18.35 -14.61 -3.74
N LYS A 136 18.14 -13.31 -3.43
CA LYS A 136 16.82 -12.68 -3.46
C LYS A 136 16.11 -12.89 -4.81
N LYS A 137 16.82 -12.68 -5.93
CA LYS A 137 16.25 -12.88 -7.27
C LYS A 137 15.84 -14.34 -7.50
N LYS A 138 16.71 -15.31 -7.19
CA LYS A 138 16.40 -16.75 -7.36
C LYS A 138 15.22 -17.20 -6.49
N MET A 139 15.17 -16.79 -5.23
CA MET A 139 14.04 -17.10 -4.33
C MET A 139 12.71 -16.56 -4.86
N MET A 140 12.70 -15.33 -5.40
CA MET A 140 11.47 -14.74 -5.94
C MET A 140 11.05 -15.28 -7.30
N THR A 141 11.99 -15.79 -8.11
CA THR A 141 11.63 -16.59 -9.29
C THR A 141 10.89 -17.86 -8.86
N LEU A 142 11.44 -18.62 -7.91
CA LEU A 142 10.84 -19.87 -7.42
C LEU A 142 9.48 -19.66 -6.73
N MET A 143 9.37 -18.66 -5.84
CA MET A 143 8.13 -18.36 -5.10
C MET A 143 6.95 -18.04 -6.02
N ASN A 144 7.22 -17.38 -7.15
CA ASN A 144 6.22 -16.88 -8.10
C ASN A 144 6.09 -17.75 -9.36
N GLU A 145 6.70 -18.93 -9.39
CA GLU A 145 6.65 -19.82 -10.54
C GLU A 145 5.26 -20.41 -10.74
N ARG A 146 4.78 -20.44 -11.99
CA ARG A 146 3.45 -20.92 -12.38
C ARG A 146 3.57 -21.86 -13.59
N PRO A 147 2.86 -23.00 -13.63
CA PRO A 147 1.99 -23.53 -12.57
C PRO A 147 2.74 -24.19 -11.39
N SER A 148 4.01 -24.55 -11.59
CA SER A 148 4.89 -25.39 -10.74
C SER A 148 5.05 -24.97 -9.27
N ASN A 149 4.71 -23.74 -8.88
CA ASN A 149 4.71 -23.34 -7.47
C ASN A 149 3.43 -22.57 -7.07
N VAL A 150 2.28 -22.81 -7.70
CA VAL A 150 1.00 -22.19 -7.27
C VAL A 150 0.62 -22.64 -5.84
N ASN A 151 0.72 -23.94 -5.56
CA ASN A 151 0.37 -24.53 -4.25
C ASN A 151 1.51 -24.41 -3.21
N GLY A 152 2.72 -24.06 -3.65
CA GLY A 152 3.90 -23.92 -2.78
C GLY A 152 4.79 -25.17 -2.67
N GLU A 153 4.59 -26.18 -3.51
CA GLU A 153 5.35 -27.46 -3.50
C GLU A 153 6.88 -27.25 -3.46
N ASN A 154 7.39 -26.26 -4.20
CA ASN A 154 8.81 -25.90 -4.25
C ASN A 154 9.20 -24.87 -3.18
N MET A 155 8.41 -23.81 -3.02
CA MET A 155 8.59 -22.81 -1.97
C MET A 155 7.23 -22.37 -1.43
N ARG A 156 6.88 -22.88 -0.24
CA ARG A 156 5.56 -22.65 0.35
C ARG A 156 5.47 -21.39 1.20
N ILE A 157 6.45 -21.17 2.08
CA ILE A 157 6.44 -20.08 3.05
C ILE A 157 7.55 -19.08 2.75
N ILE A 158 7.24 -17.78 2.77
CA ILE A 158 8.26 -16.72 2.73
C ILE A 158 8.24 -15.90 4.02
N ILE A 159 9.40 -15.82 4.69
CA ILE A 159 9.60 -15.00 5.89
C ILE A 159 10.29 -13.70 5.47
N LEU A 160 9.71 -12.58 5.86
CA LEU A 160 10.17 -11.22 5.59
C LEU A 160 10.43 -10.47 6.91
N ASP A 161 11.49 -9.67 6.96
CA ASP A 161 11.64 -8.61 7.98
C ASP A 161 11.27 -7.21 7.47
N SER A 162 11.33 -6.21 8.34
CA SER A 162 11.01 -4.81 8.04
C SER A 162 11.83 -4.15 6.93
N GLY A 163 12.96 -4.72 6.50
CA GLY A 163 13.68 -4.29 5.30
C GLY A 163 13.04 -4.75 3.98
N TYR A 164 12.09 -5.68 4.04
CA TYR A 164 11.38 -6.24 2.87
C TYR A 164 9.90 -5.85 2.82
N LYS A 165 9.48 -4.79 3.53
CA LYS A 165 8.16 -4.15 3.34
C LYS A 165 7.97 -3.50 1.96
N GLU A 166 9.03 -3.48 1.13
CA GLU A 166 9.07 -2.94 -0.23
C GLU A 166 9.90 -3.80 -1.20
N GLY A 167 9.73 -3.53 -2.51
CA GLY A 167 10.58 -4.12 -3.55
C GLY A 167 10.51 -5.65 -3.61
N LEU A 168 9.32 -6.21 -3.38
CA LEU A 168 9.01 -7.63 -3.39
C LEU A 168 7.54 -7.85 -3.73
N ASP A 169 7.25 -8.74 -4.68
CA ASP A 169 5.87 -9.05 -5.09
C ASP A 169 5.72 -10.57 -4.99
N VAL A 170 4.74 -11.04 -4.22
CA VAL A 170 4.52 -12.48 -3.93
C VAL A 170 3.19 -12.91 -4.54
N PHE A 171 3.22 -13.93 -5.40
CA PHE A 171 2.03 -14.41 -6.12
C PHE A 171 1.44 -15.68 -5.49
N ASP A 172 0.13 -15.88 -5.71
CA ASP A 172 -0.68 -17.04 -5.32
C ASP A 172 -0.61 -17.40 -3.83
N VAL A 173 -0.46 -16.36 -3.01
CA VAL A 173 -0.55 -16.43 -1.54
C VAL A 173 -2.01 -16.36 -1.09
N LYS A 174 -2.45 -17.37 -0.33
CA LYS A 174 -3.79 -17.46 0.32
C LYS A 174 -3.77 -16.84 1.73
N TYR A 175 -2.60 -16.85 2.39
CA TYR A 175 -2.42 -16.49 3.80
C TYR A 175 -1.27 -15.51 4.07
N MET A 176 -1.48 -14.63 5.04
CA MET A 176 -0.45 -13.76 5.57
C MET A 176 -0.48 -13.75 7.11
N HIS A 177 0.69 -13.78 7.72
CA HIS A 177 0.87 -13.74 9.17
C HIS A 177 1.71 -12.51 9.52
N ILE A 178 1.19 -11.63 10.35
CA ILE A 178 1.87 -10.41 10.82
C ILE A 178 2.07 -10.58 12.33
N LEU A 179 3.32 -10.82 12.74
CA LEU A 179 3.63 -11.25 14.12
C LEU A 179 3.51 -10.16 15.18
N GLU A 180 3.48 -8.89 14.79
CA GLU A 180 3.26 -7.76 15.68
C GLU A 180 2.47 -6.66 14.97
N PRO A 181 1.50 -5.99 15.64
CA PRO A 181 0.76 -4.89 15.03
C PRO A 181 1.70 -3.79 14.51
N LEU A 182 1.40 -3.27 13.33
CA LEU A 182 2.22 -2.26 12.66
C LEU A 182 1.77 -0.87 13.09
N GLU A 183 2.73 0.04 13.23
CA GLU A 183 2.49 1.34 13.89
C GLU A 183 1.62 2.29 13.07
N THR A 184 1.58 2.10 11.75
CA THR A 184 0.88 2.99 10.83
C THR A 184 0.11 2.22 9.76
N LYS A 185 -1.02 2.82 9.32
CA LYS A 185 -1.78 2.36 8.15
C LYS A 185 -0.92 2.33 6.88
N ALA A 186 0.01 3.28 6.73
CA ALA A 186 0.96 3.33 5.62
C ALA A 186 1.82 2.05 5.54
N GLU A 187 2.41 1.62 6.65
CA GLU A 187 3.21 0.39 6.71
C GLU A 187 2.34 -0.85 6.51
N TYR A 188 1.13 -0.86 7.08
CA TYR A 188 0.14 -1.91 6.84
C TYR A 188 -0.17 -2.09 5.34
N THR A 189 -0.36 -0.98 4.62
CA THR A 189 -0.54 -0.97 3.16
C THR A 189 0.71 -1.43 2.40
N GLN A 190 1.92 -1.04 2.83
CA GLN A 190 3.17 -1.49 2.22
C GLN A 190 3.40 -3.00 2.40
N VAL A 191 3.10 -3.53 3.58
CA VAL A 191 3.31 -4.93 3.98
C VAL A 191 2.28 -5.85 3.32
N ILE A 192 0.98 -5.55 3.39
CA ILE A 192 -0.04 -6.36 2.69
C ILE A 192 0.09 -6.21 1.16
N GLY A 193 0.54 -5.05 0.69
CA GLY A 193 0.94 -4.80 -0.69
C GLY A 193 2.17 -5.60 -1.17
N ARG A 194 2.71 -6.54 -0.37
CA ARG A 194 3.57 -7.64 -0.87
C ARG A 194 2.74 -8.75 -1.53
N GLY A 195 1.56 -9.06 -0.99
CA GLY A 195 0.65 -10.11 -1.46
C GLY A 195 -0.49 -9.62 -2.36
N THR A 196 -1.09 -8.45 -2.09
CA THR A 196 -2.24 -7.92 -2.87
C THR A 196 -1.80 -7.23 -4.18
N ARG A 197 -1.19 -8.00 -5.08
CA ARG A 197 -0.68 -7.50 -6.37
C ARG A 197 -1.69 -7.66 -7.50
N TYR A 198 -1.55 -6.83 -8.54
CA TYR A 198 -2.36 -6.91 -9.76
C TYR A 198 -2.23 -8.31 -10.37
N CYS A 199 -3.34 -9.05 -10.45
CA CYS A 199 -3.40 -10.46 -10.86
C CYS A 199 -2.43 -11.38 -10.08
N GLY A 200 -2.07 -10.97 -8.85
CA GLY A 200 -1.16 -11.69 -7.96
C GLY A 200 -1.71 -13.04 -7.54
N GLN A 201 -3.02 -13.18 -7.42
CA GLN A 201 -3.72 -14.41 -7.01
C GLN A 201 -4.33 -15.19 -8.19
N ALA A 202 -3.96 -14.87 -9.44
CA ALA A 202 -4.58 -15.46 -10.63
C ALA A 202 -4.40 -16.99 -10.79
N GLY A 203 -3.50 -17.64 -10.04
CA GLY A 203 -3.43 -19.09 -9.94
C GLY A 203 -4.36 -19.72 -8.89
N LEU A 204 -5.02 -18.92 -8.06
CA LEU A 204 -5.99 -19.36 -7.05
C LEU A 204 -7.44 -19.31 -7.59
N PRO A 205 -8.37 -20.13 -7.07
CA PRO A 205 -9.78 -20.06 -7.44
C PRO A 205 -10.37 -18.65 -7.21
N PHE A 206 -11.04 -18.11 -8.23
CA PHE A 206 -11.77 -16.84 -8.15
C PHE A 206 -13.25 -17.12 -7.85
N VAL A 207 -13.79 -16.53 -6.79
CA VAL A 207 -15.23 -16.64 -6.47
C VAL A 207 -16.00 -15.49 -7.13
N PRO A 208 -16.95 -15.75 -8.06
CA PRO A 208 -17.77 -14.70 -8.67
C PRO A 208 -18.45 -13.80 -7.65
N ASN A 209 -18.56 -12.49 -7.93
CA ASN A 209 -19.10 -11.46 -7.04
C ASN A 209 -18.34 -11.25 -5.71
N VAL A 210 -17.31 -12.04 -5.40
CA VAL A 210 -16.55 -11.98 -4.14
C VAL A 210 -15.07 -11.65 -4.36
N GLY A 211 -14.42 -12.27 -5.36
CA GLY A 211 -13.00 -12.14 -5.68
C GLY A 211 -12.08 -13.09 -4.90
N TRP A 212 -10.77 -12.85 -4.94
CA TRP A 212 -9.78 -13.62 -4.15
C TRP A 212 -9.62 -13.04 -2.75
N ALA A 213 -9.72 -13.88 -1.71
CA ALA A 213 -9.45 -13.47 -0.32
C ALA A 213 -7.98 -13.70 0.05
N LEU A 214 -7.29 -12.64 0.52
CA LEU A 214 -6.01 -12.79 1.25
C LEU A 214 -6.29 -12.80 2.76
N ASN A 215 -6.16 -13.96 3.38
CA ASN A 215 -6.45 -14.17 4.80
C ASN A 215 -5.27 -13.70 5.67
N ILE A 216 -5.42 -12.60 6.42
CA ILE A 216 -4.36 -11.96 7.20
C ILE A 216 -4.61 -12.18 8.70
N PHE A 217 -3.68 -12.84 9.38
CA PHE A 217 -3.68 -13.03 10.82
C PHE A 217 -2.70 -12.06 11.48
N ARG A 218 -3.16 -11.23 12.41
CA ARG A 218 -2.34 -10.29 13.19
C ARG A 218 -2.19 -10.81 14.62
N TYR A 219 -0.97 -11.05 15.10
CA TYR A 219 -0.75 -11.63 16.42
C TYR A 219 -0.39 -10.56 17.46
N ASN A 220 -1.16 -10.48 18.55
CA ASN A 220 -0.91 -9.57 19.66
C ASN A 220 -1.00 -10.34 20.99
N ILE A 221 -0.41 -9.81 22.06
CA ILE A 221 -0.43 -10.42 23.40
C ILE A 221 -1.16 -9.46 24.34
N ARG A 222 -2.13 -9.96 25.12
CA ARG A 222 -2.73 -9.23 26.23
C ARG A 222 -1.76 -9.21 27.42
N TYR A 223 -1.49 -8.03 27.97
CA TYR A 223 -0.54 -7.85 29.08
C TYR A 223 -1.28 -7.76 30.43
N ASP A 224 -2.31 -6.91 30.47
CA ASP A 224 -3.35 -6.84 31.51
C ASP A 224 -4.73 -6.75 30.83
N ASN A 225 -5.81 -6.62 31.60
CA ASN A 225 -7.18 -6.73 31.06
C ASN A 225 -7.47 -5.72 29.94
N ASP A 226 -6.89 -4.52 30.03
CA ASP A 226 -7.20 -3.37 29.17
C ASP A 226 -6.06 -3.02 28.20
N THR A 227 -4.83 -3.50 28.46
CA THR A 227 -3.61 -3.14 27.73
C THR A 227 -3.01 -4.34 27.00
N SER A 228 -2.74 -4.21 25.69
CA SER A 228 -1.90 -5.16 24.96
C SER A 228 -0.42 -4.77 24.99
N VAL A 229 0.46 -5.73 24.69
CA VAL A 229 1.91 -5.49 24.54
C VAL A 229 2.21 -4.48 23.44
N HIS A 230 1.33 -4.30 22.46
CA HIS A 230 1.47 -3.22 21.47
C HIS A 230 1.15 -1.83 22.04
N ASP A 231 0.11 -1.70 22.86
CA ASP A 231 -0.30 -0.42 23.44
C ASP A 231 0.74 0.04 24.49
N LEU A 232 1.25 -0.91 25.27
CA LEU A 232 2.38 -0.71 26.17
C LEU A 232 3.65 -0.26 25.41
N TYR A 233 3.91 -0.85 24.24
CA TYR A 233 5.00 -0.41 23.35
C TYR A 233 4.78 1.04 22.85
N ILE A 234 3.58 1.39 22.37
CA ILE A 234 3.26 2.74 21.89
C ILE A 234 3.38 3.76 23.04
N LYS A 235 2.87 3.44 24.23
CA LYS A 235 2.96 4.28 25.45
C LYS A 235 4.40 4.63 25.85
N HIS A 236 5.34 3.71 25.65
CA HIS A 236 6.77 3.94 25.90
C HIS A 236 7.54 4.46 24.68
N SER A 237 6.96 4.48 23.48
CA SER A 237 7.65 4.86 22.23
C SER A 237 8.05 6.35 22.11
N ASN A 238 7.69 7.19 23.11
CA ASN A 238 7.82 8.66 23.08
C ASN A 238 7.04 9.36 21.96
N LYS A 239 6.13 8.68 21.26
CA LYS A 239 5.34 9.27 20.17
C LYS A 239 4.20 10.14 20.71
N ASN A 240 4.02 11.29 20.09
CA ASN A 240 2.99 12.26 20.45
C ASN A 240 1.62 11.79 19.93
N ILE A 241 0.63 11.63 20.81
CA ILE A 241 -0.74 11.21 20.45
C ILE A 241 -1.37 12.19 19.46
N SER A 242 -1.11 13.50 19.63
CA SER A 242 -1.62 14.51 18.69
C SER A 242 -1.03 14.37 17.27
N ALA A 243 0.17 13.80 17.12
CA ALA A 243 0.73 13.49 15.81
C ALA A 243 0.07 12.26 15.16
N PHE A 244 -0.40 11.28 15.92
CA PHE A 244 -1.21 10.16 15.38
C PHE A 244 -2.59 10.61 14.93
N ASN A 245 -3.26 11.44 15.74
CA ASN A 245 -4.55 12.07 15.37
C ASN A 245 -4.41 12.90 14.09
N PHE A 246 -3.34 13.71 14.00
CA PHE A 246 -2.99 14.45 12.80
C PHE A 246 -2.74 13.54 11.59
N ILE A 247 -2.03 12.41 11.74
CA ILE A 247 -1.81 11.44 10.65
C ILE A 247 -3.14 10.88 10.10
N ALA A 248 -4.12 10.61 10.97
CA ALA A 248 -5.43 10.12 10.54
C ALA A 248 -6.22 11.19 9.77
N ASP A 249 -6.27 12.41 10.32
CA ASP A 249 -6.99 13.52 9.68
C ASP A 249 -6.33 13.98 8.37
N ILE A 250 -5.00 14.11 8.33
CA ILE A 250 -4.27 14.61 7.15
C ILE A 250 -4.42 13.67 5.96
N GLU A 251 -4.54 12.35 6.19
CA GLU A 251 -4.88 11.41 5.12
C GLU A 251 -6.33 11.61 4.65
N ALA A 252 -7.29 11.68 5.59
CA ALA A 252 -8.72 11.81 5.27
C ALA A 252 -9.06 13.12 4.54
N ILE A 253 -8.47 14.25 4.96
CA ILE A 253 -8.67 15.57 4.34
C ILE A 253 -8.00 15.68 2.97
N MET A 254 -6.83 15.04 2.76
CA MET A 254 -6.21 14.93 1.44
C MET A 254 -7.05 14.09 0.47
N ILE A 255 -7.71 13.03 0.96
CA ILE A 255 -8.64 12.21 0.17
C ILE A 255 -9.90 13.01 -0.18
N ALA A 256 -10.51 13.70 0.79
CA ALA A 256 -11.69 14.54 0.55
C ALA A 256 -11.41 15.67 -0.46
N SER A 257 -10.22 16.28 -0.37
CA SER A 257 -9.78 17.37 -1.26
C SER A 257 -9.34 16.92 -2.66
N ALA A 258 -9.25 15.61 -2.93
CA ALA A 258 -8.68 15.11 -4.17
C ALA A 258 -9.51 15.54 -5.39
N VAL A 259 -8.81 15.97 -6.45
CA VAL A 259 -9.43 16.64 -7.60
C VAL A 259 -10.30 15.70 -8.45
N ASP A 260 -10.02 14.40 -8.40
CA ASP A 260 -10.74 13.33 -9.08
C ASP A 260 -11.82 12.65 -8.20
N THR A 261 -12.05 13.13 -6.98
CA THR A 261 -13.15 12.66 -6.11
C THR A 261 -14.52 12.60 -6.82
N PRO A 262 -15.03 13.65 -7.50
CA PRO A 262 -16.33 13.59 -8.20
C PRO A 262 -16.40 12.56 -9.34
N LEU A 263 -15.26 12.03 -9.78
CA LEU A 263 -15.14 11.00 -10.81
C LEU A 263 -14.94 9.61 -10.22
N THR A 264 -14.60 9.49 -8.94
CA THR A 264 -14.12 8.26 -8.30
C THR A 264 -14.95 7.79 -7.10
N GLU A 265 -16.01 8.53 -6.71
CA GLU A 265 -17.00 8.12 -5.69
C GLU A 265 -17.37 6.63 -5.78
N ASN A 266 -17.71 6.15 -6.99
CA ASN A 266 -18.16 4.78 -7.27
C ASN A 266 -17.08 3.71 -7.08
N LEU A 267 -15.79 4.08 -7.14
CA LEU A 267 -14.65 3.19 -6.91
C LEU A 267 -14.28 3.14 -5.42
N HIS A 268 -14.36 4.29 -4.74
CA HIS A 268 -13.90 4.44 -3.36
C HIS A 268 -14.96 4.17 -2.30
N LEU A 269 -16.25 4.30 -2.66
CA LEU A 269 -17.42 4.21 -1.78
C LEU A 269 -17.23 5.06 -0.52
N LEU A 270 -16.94 6.36 -0.73
CA LEU A 270 -16.63 7.30 0.35
C LEU A 270 -17.77 7.43 1.38
N SER A 271 -19.01 7.25 0.96
CA SER A 271 -20.20 7.20 1.84
C SER A 271 -20.29 5.94 2.72
N GLU A 272 -19.53 4.88 2.41
CA GLU A 272 -19.38 3.69 3.28
C GLU A 272 -18.13 3.79 4.17
N LYS A 273 -17.23 4.75 3.88
CA LYS A 273 -15.99 5.02 4.61
C LYS A 273 -16.04 6.42 5.26
N ASN A 274 -16.99 6.64 6.17
CA ASN A 274 -17.23 7.87 6.95
C ASN A 274 -16.02 8.83 6.97
N ASN A 275 -16.02 9.85 6.11
CA ASN A 275 -14.93 10.81 5.99
C ASN A 275 -15.43 12.19 6.38
N ARG A 276 -15.19 12.55 7.63
CA ARG A 276 -15.71 13.78 8.26
C ARG A 276 -15.50 15.06 7.45
N PHE A 277 -14.43 15.14 6.64
CA PHE A 277 -14.15 16.30 5.78
C PHE A 277 -14.97 16.30 4.49
N TYR A 278 -15.15 15.12 3.89
CA TYR A 278 -16.01 14.93 2.71
C TYR A 278 -17.48 15.17 3.07
N ASP A 279 -17.95 14.55 4.16
CA ASP A 279 -19.33 14.64 4.63
C ASP A 279 -19.68 16.09 5.02
N TYR A 280 -18.77 16.78 5.72
CA TYR A 280 -18.85 18.21 6.01
C TYR A 280 -18.90 19.06 4.73
N MET A 281 -18.02 18.80 3.76
CA MET A 281 -18.00 19.54 2.48
C MET A 281 -19.33 19.36 1.73
N MET A 282 -19.90 18.16 1.70
CA MET A 282 -21.16 17.90 1.01
C MET A 282 -22.34 18.57 1.71
N ALA A 283 -22.45 18.41 3.04
CA ALA A 283 -23.50 19.02 3.85
C ALA A 283 -23.47 20.57 3.75
N LYS A 284 -22.30 21.19 3.94
CA LYS A 284 -22.13 22.66 3.88
C LYS A 284 -22.50 23.27 2.52
N ASN A 285 -22.45 22.47 1.45
CA ASN A 285 -22.78 22.90 0.09
C ASN A 285 -24.12 22.37 -0.44
N ASN A 286 -24.97 21.80 0.43
CA ASN A 286 -26.26 21.19 0.09
C ASN A 286 -26.19 20.12 -1.01
N ILE A 287 -25.05 19.42 -1.14
CA ILE A 287 -24.92 18.27 -2.05
C ILE A 287 -25.41 17.03 -1.28
N LYS A 288 -26.46 16.38 -1.79
CA LYS A 288 -26.81 15.02 -1.35
C LYS A 288 -25.77 14.05 -1.95
N PRO A 289 -25.14 13.16 -1.14
CA PRO A 289 -24.20 12.18 -1.66
C PRO A 289 -24.79 11.33 -2.79
N ALA A 290 -23.94 10.80 -3.67
CA ALA A 290 -24.34 9.94 -4.78
C ALA A 290 -24.84 8.57 -4.30
N VAL A 291 -26.07 8.52 -3.77
CA VAL A 291 -26.83 7.29 -3.54
C VAL A 291 -26.83 6.48 -4.83
N LYS A 292 -26.49 5.19 -4.75
CA LYS A 292 -26.50 4.28 -5.91
C LYS A 292 -27.81 4.46 -6.67
N PRO A 293 -27.79 4.96 -7.92
CA PRO A 293 -29.02 5.33 -8.61
C PRO A 293 -29.89 4.10 -8.75
N LYS A 294 -31.13 4.16 -8.25
CA LYS A 294 -32.14 3.10 -8.49
C LYS A 294 -32.15 2.80 -9.99
N ARG A 295 -32.17 1.51 -10.34
CA ARG A 295 -32.25 1.03 -11.73
C ARG A 295 -33.31 1.85 -12.47
N LYS A 296 -32.95 2.45 -13.61
CA LYS A 296 -33.89 3.26 -14.42
C LYS A 296 -35.09 2.44 -14.92
N ASP A 297 -34.89 1.13 -14.97
CA ASP A 297 -35.82 0.09 -15.35
C ASP A 297 -36.36 -0.71 -14.14
N LEU A 298 -36.15 -0.24 -12.90
CA LEU A 298 -36.68 -0.89 -11.71
C LEU A 298 -38.21 -0.80 -11.73
N ILE A 299 -38.84 -1.97 -11.82
CA ILE A 299 -40.27 -2.15 -11.60
C ILE A 299 -40.41 -2.57 -10.14
N GLU A 300 -41.05 -1.74 -9.33
CA GLU A 300 -41.29 -1.96 -7.90
C GLU A 300 -42.81 -2.01 -7.67
N ILE A 301 -43.31 -3.12 -7.16
CA ILE A 301 -44.75 -3.42 -7.07
C ILE A 301 -45.08 -3.78 -5.62
N VAL A 302 -46.01 -3.05 -5.01
CA VAL A 302 -46.43 -3.28 -3.63
C VAL A 302 -47.78 -4.01 -3.63
N ASN A 303 -47.81 -5.25 -3.13
CA ASN A 303 -49.05 -5.97 -2.90
C ASN A 303 -49.71 -5.44 -1.61
N ASN A 304 -50.68 -4.53 -1.76
CA ASN A 304 -51.35 -3.83 -0.66
C ASN A 304 -52.14 -4.76 0.29
N ILE A 305 -52.42 -6.02 -0.10
CA ILE A 305 -53.17 -6.98 0.70
C ILE A 305 -52.24 -7.79 1.64
N ARG A 306 -50.95 -7.90 1.32
CA ARG A 306 -49.97 -8.73 2.07
C ARG A 306 -48.67 -8.01 2.42
N GLY A 307 -48.58 -6.69 2.18
CA GLY A 307 -47.38 -5.88 2.45
C GLY A 307 -46.13 -6.30 1.67
N LYS A 308 -46.27 -7.16 0.66
CA LYS A 308 -45.14 -7.78 -0.03
C LYS A 308 -44.73 -6.96 -1.25
N ILE A 309 -43.46 -6.55 -1.27
CA ILE A 309 -42.87 -5.85 -2.41
C ILE A 309 -42.28 -6.90 -3.37
N TYR A 310 -42.55 -6.74 -4.67
CA TYR A 310 -41.88 -7.45 -5.76
C TYR A 310 -41.03 -6.48 -6.57
N THR A 311 -39.82 -6.88 -6.95
CA THR A 311 -38.99 -6.14 -7.91
C THR A 311 -38.59 -7.02 -9.10
N ASN A 312 -38.27 -6.39 -10.24
CA ASN A 312 -37.70 -7.07 -11.40
C ASN A 312 -36.19 -7.32 -11.31
N ASP A 313 -35.66 -7.54 -10.10
CA ASP A 313 -34.31 -8.06 -9.85
C ASP A 313 -34.27 -9.59 -9.80
N SER A 314 -35.43 -10.26 -9.95
CA SER A 314 -35.56 -11.72 -10.01
C SER A 314 -36.50 -12.17 -11.12
N SER A 315 -36.21 -13.34 -11.71
CA SER A 315 -36.96 -13.93 -12.81
C SER A 315 -38.36 -14.39 -12.41
N LEU A 316 -39.29 -14.28 -13.35
CA LEU A 316 -40.67 -14.72 -13.22
C LEU A 316 -40.76 -16.24 -13.38
N ASP A 317 -41.24 -16.91 -12.33
CA ASP A 317 -41.54 -18.34 -12.34
C ASP A 317 -42.83 -18.61 -13.11
N CYS A 318 -42.71 -18.80 -14.42
CA CYS A 318 -43.82 -18.96 -15.37
C CYS A 318 -44.86 -20.01 -14.94
N ARG A 319 -44.44 -21.08 -14.25
CA ARG A 319 -45.31 -22.13 -13.69
C ARG A 319 -46.41 -21.58 -12.74
N LYS A 320 -46.22 -20.37 -12.19
CA LYS A 320 -47.19 -19.68 -11.33
C LYS A 320 -48.30 -18.95 -12.09
N LYS A 321 -48.32 -18.97 -13.43
CA LYS A 321 -49.41 -18.40 -14.26
C LYS A 321 -49.72 -16.95 -13.91
N CYS A 322 -48.67 -16.13 -13.96
CA CYS A 322 -48.63 -14.72 -13.55
C CYS A 322 -48.89 -14.40 -12.07
N LYS A 323 -49.27 -15.36 -11.21
CA LYS A 323 -49.48 -15.08 -9.77
C LYS A 323 -48.22 -14.53 -9.08
N GLY A 324 -48.40 -13.56 -8.18
CA GLY A 324 -47.32 -12.76 -7.62
C GLY A 324 -46.98 -11.54 -8.50
N PRO A 325 -45.73 -11.37 -9.00
CA PRO A 325 -45.30 -10.09 -9.59
C PRO A 325 -46.15 -9.58 -10.76
N LEU A 326 -46.59 -10.46 -11.67
CA LEU A 326 -47.45 -10.07 -12.81
C LEU A 326 -48.94 -9.97 -12.45
N GLU A 327 -49.35 -10.36 -11.25
CA GLU A 327 -50.73 -10.30 -10.77
C GLU A 327 -51.10 -8.84 -10.54
N ASP A 328 -50.32 -8.17 -9.69
CA ASP A 328 -50.48 -6.76 -9.31
C ASP A 328 -49.87 -5.77 -10.31
N PHE A 329 -49.01 -6.19 -11.25
CA PHE A 329 -48.36 -5.27 -12.19
C PHE A 329 -49.37 -4.60 -13.14
N PRO A 330 -49.52 -3.25 -13.14
CA PRO A 330 -50.52 -2.57 -13.96
C PRO A 330 -50.30 -2.79 -15.46
N SER A 331 -49.04 -2.78 -15.91
CA SER A 331 -48.67 -2.94 -17.33
C SER A 331 -48.42 -4.39 -17.73
N ALA A 332 -48.88 -5.38 -16.95
CA ALA A 332 -48.70 -6.80 -17.26
C ALA A 332 -49.24 -7.18 -18.64
N SER A 333 -50.41 -6.65 -19.04
CA SER A 333 -50.99 -6.92 -20.37
C SER A 333 -50.03 -6.49 -21.48
N ALA A 334 -49.47 -5.27 -21.40
CA ALA A 334 -48.53 -4.75 -22.38
C ALA A 334 -47.24 -5.58 -22.44
N LEU A 335 -46.68 -5.95 -21.29
CA LEU A 335 -45.49 -6.80 -21.20
C LEU A 335 -45.71 -8.17 -21.87
N LEU A 336 -46.87 -8.80 -21.60
CA LEU A 336 -47.24 -10.07 -22.21
C LEU A 336 -47.49 -9.95 -23.73
N ILE A 337 -48.12 -8.87 -24.20
CA ILE A 337 -48.32 -8.59 -25.64
C ILE A 337 -46.98 -8.41 -26.36
N ILE A 338 -46.07 -7.60 -25.82
CA ILE A 338 -44.74 -7.33 -26.40
C ILE A 338 -43.92 -8.63 -26.49
N ALA A 339 -43.96 -9.47 -25.45
CA ALA A 339 -43.30 -10.76 -25.46
C ALA A 339 -43.96 -11.78 -26.41
N ALA A 340 -45.28 -11.71 -26.60
CA ALA A 340 -46.00 -12.56 -27.55
C ALA A 340 -45.61 -12.20 -29.00
N VAL A 341 -45.65 -10.92 -29.37
CA VAL A 341 -45.18 -10.41 -30.68
C VAL A 341 -43.73 -10.83 -30.94
N PHE A 342 -42.83 -10.62 -29.97
CA PHE A 342 -41.43 -11.06 -30.06
C PHE A 342 -41.29 -12.57 -30.31
N THR A 343 -42.19 -13.40 -29.77
CA THR A 343 -42.19 -14.86 -29.93
C THR A 343 -42.77 -15.28 -31.28
N ILE A 344 -43.95 -14.77 -31.65
CA ILE A 344 -44.66 -15.09 -32.92
C ILE A 344 -43.76 -14.76 -34.13
N ASP A 345 -43.14 -13.59 -34.11
CA ASP A 345 -42.35 -13.08 -35.23
C ASP A 345 -40.87 -13.52 -35.19
N LYS A 346 -40.50 -14.33 -34.17
CA LYS A 346 -39.17 -14.92 -33.98
C LYS A 346 -38.05 -13.88 -33.98
N ILE A 347 -38.31 -12.75 -33.33
CA ILE A 347 -37.41 -11.59 -33.33
C ILE A 347 -36.10 -11.96 -32.61
N GLY A 348 -34.99 -11.86 -33.32
CA GLY A 348 -33.68 -12.26 -32.80
C GLY A 348 -33.26 -13.72 -33.08
N GLU A 349 -34.08 -14.52 -33.77
CA GLU A 349 -33.64 -15.81 -34.33
C GLU A 349 -32.98 -15.69 -35.73
N ARG A 350 -33.06 -14.50 -36.37
CA ARG A 350 -32.52 -14.21 -37.71
C ARG A 350 -31.36 -13.21 -37.65
N ASP A 351 -30.55 -13.16 -38.72
CA ASP A 351 -29.33 -12.32 -38.88
C ASP A 351 -29.60 -10.80 -38.99
N ASP A 352 -30.71 -10.32 -38.45
CA ASP A 352 -31.18 -8.92 -38.54
C ASP A 352 -30.25 -7.93 -37.82
N VAL A 353 -29.32 -8.42 -37.00
CA VAL A 353 -28.26 -7.64 -36.34
C VAL A 353 -26.93 -7.79 -37.10
N ARG A 354 -26.74 -7.00 -38.16
CA ARG A 354 -25.44 -6.89 -38.85
C ARG A 354 -24.33 -6.48 -37.85
N LEU A 355 -23.46 -7.43 -37.53
CA LEU A 355 -22.39 -7.30 -36.54
C LEU A 355 -21.42 -6.14 -36.88
N LYS A 356 -21.44 -5.07 -36.07
CA LYS A 356 -20.26 -4.21 -35.93
C LYS A 356 -19.21 -4.98 -35.11
N LYS A 357 -18.04 -5.23 -35.71
CA LYS A 357 -16.91 -5.91 -35.03
C LYS A 357 -16.67 -5.28 -33.65
N GLY A 358 -16.80 -6.09 -32.59
CA GLY A 358 -16.54 -5.69 -31.21
C GLY A 358 -17.72 -5.84 -30.23
N THR A 359 -18.97 -6.01 -30.70
CA THR A 359 -20.09 -6.34 -29.79
C THR A 359 -20.08 -7.81 -29.40
N LYS A 360 -20.29 -8.12 -28.11
CA LYS A 360 -20.38 -9.50 -27.59
C LYS A 360 -21.46 -10.31 -28.34
N LYS A 361 -21.28 -11.64 -28.44
CA LYS A 361 -22.27 -12.58 -29.02
C LYS A 361 -23.62 -12.41 -28.30
N LEU A 362 -24.57 -11.73 -28.95
CA LEU A 362 -25.93 -11.52 -28.42
C LEU A 362 -26.78 -12.76 -28.67
N TYR A 363 -26.57 -13.77 -27.83
CA TYR A 363 -27.47 -14.90 -27.58
C TYR A 363 -27.93 -15.71 -28.82
N ARG A 364 -27.27 -16.85 -29.08
CA ARG A 364 -27.99 -18.01 -29.63
C ARG A 364 -28.82 -18.64 -28.49
N GLY A 365 -30.05 -19.04 -28.78
CA GLY A 365 -30.79 -19.94 -27.89
C GLY A 365 -30.09 -21.31 -27.79
N ASP A 366 -30.36 -22.05 -26.72
CA ASP A 366 -29.88 -23.42 -26.60
C ASP A 366 -30.66 -24.35 -27.54
N ALA A 367 -30.04 -24.66 -28.68
CA ALA A 367 -30.61 -25.54 -29.71
C ALA A 367 -30.82 -26.99 -29.22
N ASN A 368 -30.28 -27.38 -28.07
CA ASN A 368 -30.41 -28.73 -27.49
C ASN A 368 -31.57 -28.86 -26.50
N ASN A 369 -32.30 -27.78 -26.21
CA ASN A 369 -33.32 -27.79 -25.15
C ASN A 369 -34.61 -28.52 -25.59
N LYS A 370 -34.68 -29.84 -25.36
CA LYS A 370 -35.75 -30.76 -25.82
C LYS A 370 -37.11 -30.61 -25.10
N VAL A 371 -37.49 -29.41 -24.66
CA VAL A 371 -38.80 -29.15 -24.06
C VAL A 371 -39.81 -28.87 -25.18
N ALA A 372 -40.83 -29.70 -25.31
CA ALA A 372 -41.86 -29.52 -26.34
C ALA A 372 -42.69 -28.25 -26.10
N ASN A 373 -42.76 -27.37 -27.10
CA ASN A 373 -43.74 -26.27 -27.13
C ASN A 373 -45.11 -26.85 -27.52
N TYR A 374 -46.03 -26.96 -26.56
CA TYR A 374 -47.34 -27.61 -26.74
C TYR A 374 -48.41 -26.71 -27.38
N ILE A 375 -48.02 -25.52 -27.89
CA ILE A 375 -48.90 -24.45 -28.36
C ILE A 375 -48.30 -23.85 -29.63
N LYS A 376 -49.15 -23.53 -30.61
CA LYS A 376 -48.72 -22.96 -31.90
C LYS A 376 -48.67 -21.43 -31.82
N ASP A 377 -47.82 -20.81 -32.62
CA ASP A 377 -47.67 -19.35 -32.65
C ASP A 377 -48.99 -18.63 -33.02
N GLY A 378 -49.88 -19.29 -33.78
CA GLY A 378 -51.23 -18.81 -34.07
C GLY A 378 -52.16 -18.69 -32.86
N ASP A 379 -51.93 -19.46 -31.79
CA ASP A 379 -52.70 -19.35 -30.54
C ASP A 379 -52.31 -18.06 -29.78
N LEU A 380 -51.01 -17.74 -29.75
CA LEU A 380 -50.50 -16.45 -29.22
C LEU A 380 -51.07 -15.27 -30.02
N LEU A 381 -51.08 -15.38 -31.36
CA LEU A 381 -51.63 -14.35 -32.25
C LEU A 381 -53.12 -14.11 -32.01
N LYS A 382 -53.92 -15.18 -31.81
CA LYS A 382 -55.35 -15.07 -31.47
C LYS A 382 -55.56 -14.21 -30.22
N TYR A 383 -54.75 -14.39 -29.18
CA TYR A 383 -54.87 -13.63 -27.95
C TYR A 383 -54.48 -12.15 -28.07
N LEU A 384 -53.81 -11.71 -29.15
CA LEU A 384 -53.58 -10.27 -29.40
C LEU A 384 -54.88 -9.53 -29.74
N ASN A 385 -55.86 -10.21 -30.35
CA ASN A 385 -57.14 -9.61 -30.72
C ASN A 385 -58.23 -9.70 -29.63
N GLU A 386 -57.88 -10.19 -28.44
CA GLU A 386 -58.82 -10.40 -27.35
C GLU A 386 -59.01 -9.15 -26.47
N ARG A 387 -60.24 -8.94 -25.98
CA ARG A 387 -60.58 -7.76 -25.15
C ARG A 387 -59.84 -7.74 -23.80
N HIS A 388 -59.49 -8.93 -23.29
CA HIS A 388 -58.80 -9.14 -22.03
C HIS A 388 -57.71 -10.23 -22.18
N PRO A 389 -56.54 -9.89 -22.76
CA PRO A 389 -55.54 -10.90 -23.13
C PRO A 389 -54.77 -11.48 -21.93
N LYS A 390 -54.62 -10.73 -20.82
CA LYS A 390 -53.80 -11.11 -19.65
C LYS A 390 -54.18 -12.50 -19.10
N PRO A 391 -55.44 -12.83 -18.75
CA PRO A 391 -55.79 -14.17 -18.25
C PRO A 391 -55.47 -15.31 -19.23
N GLN A 392 -55.62 -15.09 -20.54
CA GLN A 392 -55.37 -16.10 -21.56
C GLN A 392 -53.87 -16.35 -21.74
N LEU A 393 -53.08 -15.29 -21.93
CA LEU A 393 -51.62 -15.34 -22.01
C LEU A 393 -51.00 -15.94 -20.73
N CYS A 394 -51.54 -15.60 -19.55
CA CYS A 394 -51.10 -16.18 -18.28
C CYS A 394 -51.45 -17.67 -18.11
N ASN A 395 -52.43 -18.21 -18.84
CA ASN A 395 -52.79 -19.64 -18.81
C ASN A 395 -51.95 -20.52 -19.77
N ILE A 396 -51.08 -19.90 -20.58
CA ILE A 396 -50.21 -20.58 -21.55
C ILE A 396 -48.71 -20.31 -21.34
N ILE A 397 -48.35 -19.39 -20.45
CA ILE A 397 -46.96 -19.00 -20.13
C ILE A 397 -46.07 -20.18 -19.66
N ASP A 398 -46.65 -21.25 -19.10
CA ASP A 398 -45.98 -22.48 -18.67
C ASP A 398 -45.92 -23.56 -19.75
N LYS A 399 -46.50 -23.33 -20.94
CA LYS A 399 -46.66 -24.30 -22.04
C LYS A 399 -45.85 -23.96 -23.30
N ASN A 400 -45.24 -22.78 -23.34
CA ASN A 400 -44.35 -22.32 -24.42
C ASN A 400 -43.11 -21.67 -23.78
N GLN A 401 -41.94 -22.29 -23.95
CA GLN A 401 -40.71 -21.85 -23.29
C GLN A 401 -40.20 -20.54 -23.90
N ASN A 402 -40.29 -20.36 -25.22
CA ASN A 402 -39.84 -19.15 -25.92
C ASN A 402 -40.60 -17.90 -25.41
N PHE A 403 -41.90 -18.05 -25.14
CA PHE A 403 -42.74 -17.01 -24.57
C PHE A 403 -42.38 -16.69 -23.11
N CYS A 404 -42.17 -17.71 -22.26
CA CYS A 404 -41.66 -17.53 -20.89
C CYS A 404 -40.30 -16.82 -20.86
N ASP A 405 -39.41 -17.17 -21.79
CA ASP A 405 -38.10 -16.57 -22.00
C ASP A 405 -38.20 -15.10 -22.43
N ALA A 406 -39.05 -14.79 -23.42
CA ALA A 406 -39.29 -13.43 -23.90
C ALA A 406 -39.83 -12.53 -22.79
N ILE A 407 -40.79 -13.04 -22.00
CA ILE A 407 -41.33 -12.37 -20.81
C ILE A 407 -40.23 -12.10 -19.79
N ASN A 408 -39.37 -13.08 -19.50
CA ASN A 408 -38.27 -12.91 -18.54
C ASN A 408 -37.20 -11.93 -19.04
N LYS A 409 -36.81 -12.00 -20.31
CA LYS A 409 -35.86 -11.07 -20.97
C LYS A 409 -36.37 -9.63 -20.92
N LEU A 410 -37.65 -9.42 -21.21
CA LEU A 410 -38.32 -8.11 -21.15
C LEU A 410 -38.53 -7.60 -19.72
N TRP A 411 -38.92 -8.47 -18.78
CA TRP A 411 -39.10 -8.13 -17.35
C TRP A 411 -37.79 -7.72 -16.68
N MET A 412 -36.73 -8.50 -16.86
CA MET A 412 -35.44 -8.31 -16.19
C MET A 412 -34.64 -7.11 -16.74
N ASN A 413 -34.84 -6.70 -18.00
CA ASN A 413 -34.13 -5.55 -18.56
C ASN A 413 -34.92 -4.86 -19.70
N PRO A 414 -36.08 -4.23 -19.40
CA PRO A 414 -36.96 -3.68 -20.45
C PRO A 414 -36.28 -2.57 -21.24
N ILE A 415 -35.38 -1.78 -20.63
CA ILE A 415 -34.66 -0.72 -21.33
C ILE A 415 -33.73 -1.28 -22.42
N ASN A 416 -32.88 -2.27 -22.13
CA ASN A 416 -31.99 -2.81 -23.18
C ASN A 416 -32.75 -3.71 -24.17
N PHE A 417 -33.75 -4.47 -23.72
CA PHE A 417 -34.59 -5.27 -24.61
C PHE A 417 -35.28 -4.39 -25.66
N LEU A 418 -35.93 -3.31 -25.23
CA LEU A 418 -36.64 -2.39 -26.13
C LEU A 418 -35.70 -1.48 -26.93
N LYS A 419 -34.45 -1.28 -26.47
CA LYS A 419 -33.39 -0.62 -27.25
C LYS A 419 -32.89 -1.49 -28.42
N LEU A 420 -32.91 -2.82 -28.28
CA LEU A 420 -32.44 -3.75 -29.31
C LEU A 420 -33.56 -4.17 -30.27
N PHE A 421 -34.74 -4.50 -29.73
CA PHE A 421 -35.83 -5.13 -30.49
C PHE A 421 -37.07 -4.23 -30.64
N GLY A 422 -37.16 -3.15 -29.87
CA GLY A 422 -38.39 -2.36 -29.77
C GLY A 422 -38.83 -1.68 -31.05
N ASP A 423 -37.92 -1.37 -31.98
CA ASP A 423 -38.31 -0.81 -33.30
C ASP A 423 -38.95 -1.87 -34.20
N LYS A 424 -38.42 -3.11 -34.20
CA LYS A 424 -39.02 -4.21 -34.96
C LYS A 424 -40.35 -4.67 -34.34
N ILE A 425 -40.47 -4.64 -33.02
CA ILE A 425 -41.74 -4.90 -32.32
C ILE A 425 -42.79 -3.85 -32.69
N ILE A 426 -42.42 -2.56 -32.82
CA ILE A 426 -43.35 -1.52 -33.31
C ILE A 426 -43.78 -1.80 -34.75
N GLU A 427 -42.84 -2.10 -35.66
CA GLU A 427 -43.16 -2.42 -37.06
C GLU A 427 -44.17 -3.57 -37.20
N ASN A 428 -44.02 -4.61 -36.37
CA ASN A 428 -44.92 -5.76 -36.36
C ASN A 428 -46.26 -5.44 -35.68
N LEU A 429 -46.29 -4.65 -34.59
CA LEU A 429 -47.52 -4.13 -33.98
C LEU A 429 -48.33 -3.28 -34.97
N ASP A 430 -47.67 -2.43 -35.76
CA ASP A 430 -48.30 -1.64 -36.83
C ASP A 430 -48.88 -2.54 -37.92
N TYR A 431 -48.19 -3.63 -38.28
CA TYR A 431 -48.72 -4.63 -39.22
C TYR A 431 -49.97 -5.32 -38.68
N TYR A 432 -49.91 -5.85 -37.45
CA TYR A 432 -51.05 -6.51 -36.80
C TYR A 432 -52.24 -5.55 -36.61
N LYS A 433 -51.98 -4.25 -36.40
CA LYS A 433 -53.05 -3.25 -36.32
C LYS A 433 -53.69 -2.96 -37.67
N LYS A 434 -52.92 -2.95 -38.77
CA LYS A 434 -53.44 -2.80 -40.14
C LYS A 434 -54.25 -4.03 -40.59
N THR A 435 -53.91 -5.23 -40.13
CA THR A 435 -54.61 -6.48 -40.46
C THR A 435 -55.75 -6.84 -39.49
N ASN A 436 -56.08 -5.95 -38.55
CA ASN A 436 -57.09 -6.17 -37.49
C ASN A 436 -56.84 -7.45 -36.64
N ALA A 437 -55.58 -7.83 -36.46
CA ALA A 437 -55.15 -8.96 -35.64
C ALA A 437 -54.82 -8.56 -34.18
N ILE A 438 -54.89 -7.27 -33.84
CA ILE A 438 -54.71 -6.72 -32.49
C ILE A 438 -55.74 -5.61 -32.24
N THR A 439 -56.31 -5.57 -31.03
CA THR A 439 -57.26 -4.50 -30.66
C THR A 439 -56.55 -3.16 -30.49
N ASP A 440 -57.25 -2.04 -30.73
CA ASP A 440 -56.74 -0.68 -30.51
C ASP A 440 -56.17 -0.48 -29.10
N LYS A 441 -56.83 -1.07 -28.10
CA LYS A 441 -56.38 -1.04 -26.72
C LYS A 441 -55.06 -1.79 -26.55
N ASN A 442 -54.98 -3.04 -27.00
CA ASN A 442 -53.78 -3.89 -26.83
C ASN A 442 -52.57 -3.29 -27.56
N TYR A 443 -52.78 -2.73 -28.76
CA TYR A 443 -51.81 -1.96 -29.52
C TYR A 443 -51.34 -0.69 -28.76
N THR A 444 -52.28 0.10 -28.24
CA THR A 444 -51.97 1.34 -27.52
C THR A 444 -51.24 1.07 -26.20
N ASP A 445 -51.67 0.07 -25.43
CA ASP A 445 -51.03 -0.34 -24.17
C ASP A 445 -49.59 -0.83 -24.42
N ALA A 446 -49.36 -1.60 -25.50
CA ALA A 446 -48.04 -2.04 -25.91
C ALA A 446 -47.14 -0.88 -26.34
N LEU A 447 -47.59 -0.01 -27.26
CA LEU A 447 -46.81 1.16 -27.69
C LEU A 447 -46.47 2.08 -26.52
N LYS A 448 -47.44 2.36 -25.63
CA LYS A 448 -47.23 3.19 -24.44
C LYS A 448 -46.10 2.64 -23.56
N PHE A 449 -46.08 1.32 -23.32
CA PHE A 449 -44.98 0.68 -22.59
C PHE A 449 -43.64 0.81 -23.34
N ILE A 450 -43.62 0.57 -24.66
CA ILE A 450 -42.38 0.66 -25.46
C ILE A 450 -41.78 2.07 -25.38
N TYR A 451 -42.60 3.12 -25.53
CA TYR A 451 -42.15 4.51 -25.45
C TYR A 451 -41.80 4.95 -24.02
N GLU A 452 -42.49 4.46 -22.99
CA GLU A 452 -42.17 4.73 -21.58
C GLU A 452 -40.75 4.25 -21.24
N TYR A 453 -40.35 3.06 -21.67
CA TYR A 453 -39.00 2.53 -21.39
C TYR A 453 -37.94 3.03 -22.39
N LYS A 454 -38.27 3.29 -23.66
CA LYS A 454 -37.33 3.94 -24.61
C LYS A 454 -36.99 5.37 -24.19
N SER A 455 -37.95 6.17 -23.75
CA SER A 455 -37.71 7.59 -23.39
C SER A 455 -36.74 7.76 -22.20
N LYS A 456 -36.71 6.82 -21.25
CA LYS A 456 -35.78 6.78 -20.10
C LYS A 456 -34.29 6.71 -20.50
N LEU A 457 -33.97 6.40 -21.76
CA LEU A 457 -32.62 6.47 -22.33
C LEU A 457 -32.18 7.90 -22.67
N ILE A 458 -33.09 8.78 -23.09
CA ILE A 458 -32.75 9.99 -23.85
C ILE A 458 -32.64 11.22 -22.92
N ILE A 459 -31.50 11.33 -22.24
CA ILE A 459 -31.00 12.63 -21.75
C ILE A 459 -29.62 12.83 -22.37
N LYS A 460 -29.56 13.47 -23.55
CA LYS A 460 -28.31 13.99 -24.12
C LYS A 460 -27.81 15.15 -23.25
N LYS A 461 -27.07 14.84 -22.18
CA LYS A 461 -26.33 15.86 -21.42
C LYS A 461 -25.40 16.61 -22.39
N PRO A 462 -25.27 17.94 -22.31
CA PRO A 462 -24.33 18.69 -23.13
C PRO A 462 -22.90 18.19 -22.88
N THR A 463 -22.20 17.84 -23.96
CA THR A 463 -20.83 17.33 -23.93
C THR A 463 -19.85 18.47 -23.75
N PHE A 464 -19.27 18.58 -22.55
CA PHE A 464 -18.19 19.53 -22.27
C PHE A 464 -16.84 18.91 -22.59
N GLU A 465 -15.92 19.71 -23.15
CA GLU A 465 -14.54 19.27 -23.35
C GLU A 465 -13.77 19.21 -22.01
N PRO A 466 -12.97 18.15 -21.78
CA PRO A 466 -12.15 17.99 -20.59
C PRO A 466 -10.87 18.83 -20.69
N VAL A 467 -11.01 20.12 -20.36
CA VAL A 467 -9.92 21.11 -20.31
C VAL A 467 -9.69 21.59 -18.87
N PRO A 468 -8.47 21.98 -18.49
CA PRO A 468 -8.19 22.46 -17.13
C PRO A 468 -8.82 23.84 -16.87
N PRO A 469 -9.11 24.20 -15.61
CA PRO A 469 -9.53 25.55 -15.25
C PRO A 469 -8.44 26.56 -15.61
N LYS A 470 -8.80 27.80 -15.97
CA LYS A 470 -7.83 28.85 -16.34
C LYS A 470 -7.12 29.49 -15.12
N THR A 471 -7.70 29.34 -13.94
CA THR A 471 -7.24 29.93 -12.67
C THR A 471 -7.37 28.90 -11.55
N LYS A 472 -6.68 29.11 -10.42
CA LYS A 472 -7.01 28.38 -9.18
C LYS A 472 -8.46 28.70 -8.79
N MET A 473 -9.10 27.77 -8.08
CA MET A 473 -10.51 27.79 -7.65
C MET A 473 -10.56 27.29 -6.19
N THR A 474 -11.65 27.57 -5.47
CA THR A 474 -11.89 26.90 -4.18
C THR A 474 -12.18 25.41 -4.38
N ASN A 475 -12.08 24.61 -3.31
CA ASN A 475 -12.22 23.16 -3.38
C ASN A 475 -13.57 22.72 -4.00
N TYR A 476 -14.65 23.36 -3.57
CA TYR A 476 -16.02 23.11 -4.02
C TYR A 476 -16.29 23.58 -5.47
N GLU A 477 -15.75 24.74 -5.87
CA GLU A 477 -15.84 25.21 -7.26
C GLU A 477 -15.13 24.24 -8.20
N LEU A 478 -13.93 23.76 -7.81
CA LEU A 478 -13.19 22.79 -8.60
C LEU A 478 -13.91 21.44 -8.65
N TYR A 479 -14.52 20.99 -7.56
CA TYR A 479 -15.35 19.78 -7.52
C TYR A 479 -16.44 19.83 -8.60
N LYS A 480 -17.24 20.91 -8.63
CA LYS A 480 -18.31 21.10 -9.62
C LYS A 480 -17.77 21.33 -11.03
N TYR A 481 -16.62 21.96 -11.17
CA TYR A 481 -15.94 22.10 -12.47
C TYR A 481 -15.55 20.74 -13.04
N VAL A 482 -14.91 19.88 -12.23
CA VAL A 482 -14.47 18.55 -12.64
C VAL A 482 -15.64 17.63 -12.94
N GLU A 483 -16.64 17.56 -12.06
CA GLU A 483 -17.86 16.78 -12.28
C GLU A 483 -18.52 17.10 -13.64
N LYS A 484 -18.57 18.38 -14.00
CA LYS A 484 -19.20 18.87 -15.23
C LYS A 484 -18.31 18.68 -16.48
N ARG A 485 -17.01 19.01 -16.40
CA ARG A 485 -16.08 19.04 -17.55
C ARG A 485 -15.46 17.69 -17.87
N TYR A 486 -15.31 16.82 -16.88
CA TYR A 486 -14.61 15.54 -16.99
C TYR A 486 -15.54 14.33 -16.76
N ALA A 487 -16.87 14.52 -16.85
CA ALA A 487 -17.87 13.47 -16.75
C ALA A 487 -17.59 12.18 -17.57
N PRO A 488 -16.99 12.22 -18.79
CA PRO A 488 -16.59 11.00 -19.53
C PRO A 488 -15.52 10.15 -18.83
N TYR A 489 -14.90 10.67 -17.77
CA TYR A 489 -13.92 9.99 -16.93
C TYR A 489 -14.45 9.66 -15.53
N LYS A 490 -15.77 9.70 -15.32
CA LYS A 490 -16.39 9.14 -14.10
C LYS A 490 -16.37 7.61 -14.17
N TRP A 491 -15.89 6.97 -13.11
CA TRP A 491 -15.89 5.51 -12.99
C TRP A 491 -17.33 4.98 -12.81
N GLU A 492 -17.64 3.87 -13.47
CA GLU A 492 -18.84 3.08 -13.20
C GLU A 492 -18.64 2.23 -11.93
N TYR A 493 -19.70 1.58 -11.44
CA TYR A 493 -19.57 0.61 -10.35
C TYR A 493 -18.78 -0.63 -10.82
N VAL A 494 -17.91 -1.16 -9.95
CA VAL A 494 -16.97 -2.20 -10.34
C VAL A 494 -17.61 -3.59 -10.23
N ASP A 495 -17.96 -4.19 -11.35
CA ASP A 495 -18.35 -5.61 -11.41
C ASP A 495 -17.17 -6.54 -11.03
N ILE A 496 -17.44 -7.44 -10.07
CA ILE A 496 -16.47 -8.39 -9.50
C ILE A 496 -16.48 -9.69 -10.31
N VAL A 497 -15.84 -9.61 -11.48
CA VAL A 497 -15.55 -10.72 -12.40
C VAL A 497 -14.04 -10.91 -12.54
N ASN A 498 -13.56 -12.10 -12.90
CA ASN A 498 -12.12 -12.33 -13.05
C ASN A 498 -11.59 -11.65 -14.32
N LYS A 499 -10.81 -10.56 -14.18
CA LYS A 499 -10.21 -9.82 -15.31
C LYS A 499 -8.70 -10.12 -15.47
N CYS A 500 -8.24 -11.26 -14.97
CA CYS A 500 -6.83 -11.69 -14.98
C CYS A 500 -6.54 -12.95 -15.82
N VAL A 501 -7.60 -13.60 -16.32
CA VAL A 501 -7.53 -14.70 -17.29
C VAL A 501 -8.15 -14.17 -18.58
N ALA A 502 -7.65 -14.58 -19.75
CA ALA A 502 -8.30 -14.26 -21.02
C ALA A 502 -9.68 -14.94 -21.07
N GLU A 503 -10.69 -14.27 -21.66
CA GLU A 503 -11.94 -14.98 -21.99
C GLU A 503 -11.57 -16.16 -22.93
N PRO A 504 -12.00 -17.40 -22.63
CA PRO A 504 -11.69 -18.54 -23.50
C PRO A 504 -12.28 -18.28 -24.88
N VAL A 505 -11.44 -18.35 -25.91
CA VAL A 505 -11.88 -18.19 -27.29
C VAL A 505 -12.79 -19.36 -27.61
N ALA A 506 -14.10 -19.11 -27.59
CA ALA A 506 -15.12 -20.10 -27.94
C ALA A 506 -15.13 -20.36 -29.45
N THR A 507 -14.09 -21.07 -29.90
CA THR A 507 -14.17 -21.97 -31.05
C THR A 507 -15.31 -22.95 -30.79
N ALA A 508 -16.21 -23.09 -31.76
CA ALA A 508 -16.97 -24.32 -31.85
C ALA A 508 -16.00 -25.48 -32.14
N ASP A 509 -16.48 -26.71 -31.97
CA ASP A 509 -15.81 -27.91 -32.47
C ASP A 509 -14.50 -28.27 -31.73
N ALA A 510 -14.64 -28.54 -30.42
CA ALA A 510 -13.71 -29.37 -29.67
C ALA A 510 -14.51 -30.41 -28.86
N VAL A 511 -14.39 -31.68 -29.22
CA VAL A 511 -15.03 -32.83 -28.54
C VAL A 511 -14.17 -33.29 -27.35
N ASP A 512 -14.78 -33.99 -26.39
CA ASP A 512 -14.17 -34.39 -25.11
C ASP A 512 -12.83 -35.14 -25.24
N THR A 513 -11.73 -34.43 -24.97
CA THR A 513 -10.47 -35.02 -24.47
C THR A 513 -9.91 -34.13 -23.36
N ALA A 514 -9.66 -34.71 -22.18
CA ALA A 514 -9.24 -33.98 -20.97
C ALA A 514 -7.74 -33.65 -20.92
N ASP A 515 -7.18 -33.09 -22.01
CA ASP A 515 -5.78 -32.65 -22.09
C ASP A 515 -5.68 -31.27 -22.77
N ALA A 516 -6.04 -30.22 -22.02
CA ALA A 516 -5.97 -28.84 -22.46
C ALA A 516 -4.52 -28.31 -22.46
N VAL A 517 -3.70 -28.80 -23.38
CA VAL A 517 -2.31 -28.32 -23.60
C VAL A 517 -2.35 -26.81 -23.86
N VAL A 518 -1.64 -26.05 -23.03
CA VAL A 518 -1.58 -24.57 -23.14
C VAL A 518 -0.75 -24.19 -24.37
N ALA A 519 -1.43 -24.06 -25.51
CA ALA A 519 -0.85 -23.59 -26.75
C ALA A 519 -0.27 -22.18 -26.56
N LYS A 520 1.05 -22.04 -26.77
CA LYS A 520 1.67 -20.72 -26.91
C LYS A 520 1.10 -20.02 -28.15
N PRO A 521 0.72 -18.74 -28.08
CA PRO A 521 0.40 -17.97 -29.29
C PRO A 521 1.62 -17.90 -30.21
N THR A 522 1.56 -18.58 -31.35
CA THR A 522 2.59 -18.56 -32.39
C THR A 522 2.29 -17.48 -33.44
N GLU A 523 2.13 -16.24 -32.99
CA GLU A 523 2.13 -15.06 -33.84
C GLU A 523 3.14 -14.02 -33.32
N PRO A 524 3.85 -13.28 -34.19
CA PRO A 524 4.64 -12.13 -33.78
C PRO A 524 3.72 -11.07 -33.17
N ALA A 525 4.01 -10.66 -31.93
CA ALA A 525 3.07 -9.89 -31.12
C ALA A 525 2.57 -8.60 -31.80
N ALA A 526 1.26 -8.54 -32.07
CA ALA A 526 0.56 -7.28 -32.28
C ALA A 526 0.84 -6.34 -31.10
N ASN A 527 1.20 -5.09 -31.38
CA ASN A 527 1.74 -4.16 -30.37
C ASN A 527 0.78 -4.02 -29.17
N ASN A 528 1.30 -4.24 -27.95
CA ASN A 528 0.57 -4.12 -26.68
C ASN A 528 0.28 -2.64 -26.33
N LEU A 529 -0.61 -2.02 -27.10
CA LEU A 529 -1.13 -0.67 -26.88
C LEU A 529 -2.02 -0.67 -25.63
N VAL A 530 -1.69 0.16 -24.64
CA VAL A 530 -2.43 0.21 -23.37
C VAL A 530 -3.66 1.09 -23.48
N THR A 531 -4.84 0.52 -23.21
CA THR A 531 -6.07 1.28 -22.94
C THR A 531 -5.96 1.94 -21.57
N PHE A 532 -5.97 3.27 -21.53
CA PHE A 532 -5.89 4.04 -20.29
C PHE A 532 -7.19 3.95 -19.47
N SER A 533 -7.06 3.86 -18.14
CA SER A 533 -8.20 3.97 -17.21
C SER A 533 -8.82 5.37 -17.21
N HIS A 534 -10.03 5.52 -16.66
CA HIS A 534 -10.68 6.83 -16.57
C HIS A 534 -9.81 7.87 -15.85
N THR A 535 -9.17 7.52 -14.72
CA THR A 535 -8.27 8.46 -14.02
C THR A 535 -6.98 8.73 -14.79
N GLN A 536 -6.44 7.77 -15.54
CA GLN A 536 -5.29 8.03 -16.42
C GLN A 536 -5.65 9.05 -17.51
N ASN A 537 -6.85 8.93 -18.09
CA ASN A 537 -7.38 9.90 -19.04
C ASN A 537 -7.68 11.27 -18.41
N PHE A 538 -8.18 11.31 -17.18
CA PHE A 538 -8.37 12.54 -16.41
C PHE A 538 -7.04 13.27 -16.16
N VAL A 539 -6.06 12.62 -15.53
CA VAL A 539 -4.79 13.26 -15.13
C VAL A 539 -4.05 13.84 -16.33
N GLN A 540 -3.99 13.11 -17.46
CA GLN A 540 -3.30 13.61 -18.67
C GLN A 540 -3.99 14.81 -19.33
N LYS A 541 -5.26 15.10 -19.00
CA LYS A 541 -6.01 16.28 -19.50
C LYS A 541 -6.14 17.40 -18.47
N PHE A 542 -6.01 17.09 -17.17
CA PHE A 542 -6.07 18.09 -16.10
C PHE A 542 -4.68 18.69 -15.78
N LEU A 543 -3.63 17.86 -15.71
CA LEU A 543 -2.27 18.35 -15.53
C LEU A 543 -1.61 18.55 -16.91
N THR A 544 -1.61 19.80 -17.35
CA THR A 544 -0.97 20.26 -18.59
C THR A 544 -0.09 21.49 -18.31
N PRO A 545 0.74 21.96 -19.25
CA PRO A 545 1.46 23.22 -19.12
C PRO A 545 0.59 24.42 -18.72
N GLN A 546 -0.59 24.57 -19.33
CA GLN A 546 -1.53 25.68 -19.09
C GLN A 546 -2.28 25.56 -17.76
N SER A 547 -2.25 24.39 -17.11
CA SER A 547 -2.92 24.17 -15.83
C SER A 547 -2.36 25.13 -14.76
N PRO A 548 -3.20 25.82 -13.98
CA PRO A 548 -2.77 26.88 -13.05
C PRO A 548 -2.03 26.32 -11.82
N TYR A 549 -2.05 25.01 -11.64
CA TYR A 549 -1.34 24.29 -10.59
C TYR A 549 0.12 24.03 -11.00
N LYS A 550 1.07 24.17 -10.05
CA LYS A 550 2.49 23.93 -10.31
C LYS A 550 2.86 22.44 -10.40
N GLY A 551 1.93 21.56 -10.05
CA GLY A 551 2.12 20.12 -10.17
C GLY A 551 0.97 19.34 -9.55
N MET A 552 1.15 18.02 -9.43
CA MET A 552 0.19 17.13 -8.79
C MET A 552 0.90 16.00 -8.02
N LEU A 553 0.32 15.63 -6.88
CA LEU A 553 0.61 14.42 -6.13
C LEU A 553 -0.39 13.32 -6.54
N LEU A 554 0.11 12.29 -7.23
CA LEU A 554 -0.62 11.05 -7.45
C LEU A 554 -0.53 10.19 -6.17
N PHE A 555 -1.44 10.42 -5.24
CA PHE A 555 -1.64 9.59 -4.05
C PHE A 555 -2.47 8.36 -4.46
N HIS A 556 -1.87 7.49 -5.28
CA HIS A 556 -2.54 6.29 -5.78
C HIS A 556 -1.95 5.03 -5.14
N SER A 557 -2.82 4.10 -4.79
CA SER A 557 -2.55 2.71 -4.40
C SER A 557 -1.54 1.99 -5.31
N VAL A 558 -0.97 0.89 -4.80
CA VAL A 558 -0.14 -0.04 -5.57
C VAL A 558 -0.96 -0.68 -6.69
N GLY A 559 -0.37 -0.87 -7.88
CA GLY A 559 -1.07 -1.49 -9.02
C GLY A 559 -2.08 -0.60 -9.77
N SER A 560 -2.33 0.63 -9.30
CA SER A 560 -3.17 1.63 -10.00
C SER A 560 -2.67 2.07 -11.38
N GLY A 561 -1.42 1.77 -11.73
CA GLY A 561 -0.82 2.16 -13.01
C GLY A 561 -0.12 3.51 -13.02
N LYS A 562 0.30 4.05 -11.86
CA LYS A 562 1.03 5.34 -11.72
C LYS A 562 2.11 5.58 -12.80
N THR A 563 2.98 4.61 -13.07
CA THR A 563 4.03 4.69 -14.10
C THR A 563 3.43 5.05 -15.47
N CYS A 564 2.34 4.36 -15.84
CA CYS A 564 1.60 4.60 -17.08
C CYS A 564 0.91 5.98 -17.07
N THR A 565 0.30 6.39 -15.95
CA THR A 565 -0.29 7.73 -15.77
C THR A 565 0.72 8.84 -16.02
N ALA A 566 1.93 8.72 -15.47
CA ALA A 566 2.98 9.73 -15.60
C ALA A 566 3.59 9.78 -17.01
N ILE A 567 3.81 8.62 -17.64
CA ILE A 567 4.24 8.53 -19.05
C ILE A 567 3.19 9.16 -19.98
N ALA A 568 1.91 8.84 -19.80
CA ALA A 568 0.83 9.38 -20.62
C ALA A 568 0.70 10.91 -20.47
N THR A 569 0.70 11.39 -19.22
CA THR A 569 0.64 12.83 -18.90
C THR A 569 1.81 13.60 -19.53
N ALA A 570 3.03 13.08 -19.40
CA ALA A 570 4.23 13.69 -19.98
C ALA A 570 4.20 13.76 -21.53
N THR A 571 3.65 12.74 -22.19
CA THR A 571 3.70 12.61 -23.66
C THR A 571 2.47 13.18 -24.38
N ASN A 572 1.33 13.28 -23.72
CA ASN A 572 0.09 13.86 -24.28
C ASN A 572 0.15 15.38 -24.44
N THR A 573 0.86 16.12 -23.58
CA THR A 573 0.94 17.60 -23.64
C THR A 573 2.36 18.14 -23.45
N PHE A 574 3.02 17.81 -22.33
CA PHE A 574 4.31 18.41 -21.97
C PHE A 574 5.39 18.27 -23.06
N ASP A 575 5.63 17.07 -23.57
CA ASP A 575 6.60 16.82 -24.65
C ASP A 575 6.27 17.63 -25.92
N ARG A 576 4.98 17.64 -26.31
CA ARG A 576 4.48 18.40 -27.49
C ARG A 576 4.68 19.91 -27.37
N GLU A 577 4.63 20.45 -26.14
CA GLU A 577 4.85 21.89 -25.86
C GLU A 577 6.33 22.24 -25.54
N GLY A 578 7.23 21.29 -25.78
CA GLY A 578 8.68 21.46 -25.61
C GLY A 578 9.14 21.48 -24.16
N TYR A 579 8.37 20.89 -23.22
CA TYR A 579 8.86 20.69 -21.86
C TYR A 579 9.81 19.49 -21.80
N ARG A 580 10.98 19.67 -21.16
CA ARG A 580 11.89 18.57 -20.86
C ARG A 580 11.28 17.64 -19.82
N ILE A 581 11.35 16.33 -20.04
CA ILE A 581 10.81 15.33 -19.12
C ILE A 581 11.97 14.71 -18.35
N LEU A 582 12.03 14.94 -17.04
CA LEU A 582 13.07 14.44 -16.15
C LEU A 582 12.48 13.46 -15.13
N TRP A 583 12.81 12.17 -15.25
CA TRP A 583 12.31 11.14 -14.33
C TRP A 583 13.34 10.79 -13.23
N VAL A 584 12.91 10.82 -11.97
CA VAL A 584 13.68 10.43 -10.78
C VAL A 584 13.06 9.19 -10.15
N THR A 585 13.83 8.12 -9.95
CA THR A 585 13.38 6.88 -9.28
C THR A 585 14.56 6.10 -8.67
N ARG A 586 14.34 4.90 -8.11
CA ARG A 586 15.39 3.96 -7.67
C ARG A 586 16.11 3.35 -8.88
N HIS A 587 17.39 3.01 -8.73
CA HIS A 587 18.16 2.33 -9.79
C HIS A 587 17.49 1.03 -10.25
N THR A 588 16.88 0.29 -9.31
CA THR A 588 16.16 -0.97 -9.54
C THR A 588 14.82 -0.82 -10.25
N LEU A 589 14.28 0.39 -10.38
CA LEU A 589 12.96 0.65 -10.99
C LEU A 589 13.06 1.25 -12.40
N LYS A 590 14.26 1.66 -12.85
CA LYS A 590 14.47 2.22 -14.19
C LYS A 590 14.06 1.28 -15.32
N GLU A 591 14.10 -0.03 -15.11
CA GLU A 591 13.68 -1.03 -16.09
C GLU A 591 12.15 -1.09 -16.26
N ASP A 592 11.37 -0.84 -15.19
CA ASP A 592 9.90 -0.80 -15.29
C ASP A 592 9.41 0.42 -16.07
N ILE A 593 10.11 1.56 -16.00
CA ILE A 593 9.84 2.71 -16.87
C ILE A 593 9.92 2.27 -18.34
N TRP A 594 11.03 1.67 -18.75
CA TRP A 594 11.23 1.23 -20.15
C TRP A 594 10.21 0.19 -20.60
N LYS A 595 9.82 -0.72 -19.69
CA LYS A 595 8.74 -1.69 -19.92
C LYS A 595 7.40 -1.00 -20.20
N ASN A 596 7.04 0.04 -19.44
CA ASN A 596 5.82 0.83 -19.66
C ASN A 596 5.95 1.90 -20.77
N MET A 597 7.15 2.09 -21.34
CA MET A 597 7.36 2.89 -22.56
C MET A 597 7.19 2.05 -23.83
N PHE A 598 7.73 0.82 -23.85
CA PHE A 598 7.93 0.05 -25.09
C PHE A 598 7.25 -1.33 -25.14
N ASP A 599 6.99 -1.98 -24.00
CA ASP A 599 6.43 -3.36 -23.97
C ASP A 599 4.95 -3.38 -23.52
N LYS A 600 4.57 -2.42 -22.69
CA LYS A 600 3.19 -2.02 -22.36
C LYS A 600 3.06 -0.54 -22.70
N ILE A 601 2.72 -0.22 -23.94
CA ILE A 601 3.00 1.10 -24.52
C ILE A 601 2.05 2.16 -23.94
N CYS A 602 2.52 2.90 -22.93
CA CYS A 602 1.81 4.03 -22.32
C CYS A 602 2.21 5.40 -22.88
N ASN A 603 3.25 5.48 -23.70
CA ASN A 603 3.67 6.72 -24.37
C ASN A 603 2.68 7.04 -25.50
N VAL A 604 1.95 8.15 -25.37
CA VAL A 604 0.86 8.53 -26.29
C VAL A 604 1.37 8.79 -27.71
N ILE A 605 2.54 9.42 -27.84
CA ILE A 605 3.17 9.70 -29.14
C ILE A 605 3.56 8.38 -29.83
N ILE A 606 4.09 7.40 -29.09
CA ILE A 606 4.40 6.07 -29.64
C ILE A 606 3.09 5.34 -29.99
N GLN A 607 2.03 5.40 -29.17
CA GLN A 607 0.75 4.80 -29.52
C GLN A 607 0.17 5.35 -30.83
N GLU A 608 0.30 6.66 -31.08
CA GLU A 608 -0.16 7.29 -32.32
C GLU A 608 0.66 6.86 -33.53
N ARG A 609 1.99 6.88 -33.44
CA ARG A 609 2.88 6.38 -34.49
C ARG A 609 2.56 4.94 -34.91
N LEU A 610 2.35 4.04 -33.93
CA LEU A 610 2.02 2.65 -34.19
C LEU A 610 0.59 2.46 -34.74
N ARG A 611 -0.36 3.34 -34.39
CA ARG A 611 -1.69 3.39 -35.05
C ARG A 611 -1.60 3.87 -36.50
N ASN A 612 -0.62 4.72 -36.81
CA ASN A 612 -0.34 5.22 -38.15
C ASN A 612 0.54 4.27 -38.99
N GLY A 613 0.87 3.08 -38.48
CA GLY A 613 1.60 2.03 -39.22
C GLY A 613 3.11 2.00 -39.04
N GLU A 614 3.71 2.83 -38.16
CA GLU A 614 5.12 2.63 -37.78
C GLU A 614 5.31 1.28 -37.05
N ILE A 615 6.51 0.69 -37.15
CA ILE A 615 6.88 -0.55 -36.47
C ILE A 615 7.88 -0.24 -35.37
N LEU A 616 7.61 -0.69 -34.14
CA LEU A 616 8.53 -0.47 -33.01
C LEU A 616 9.82 -1.30 -33.19
N PRO A 617 11.01 -0.70 -33.10
CA PRO A 617 12.26 -1.44 -33.31
C PRO A 617 12.50 -2.57 -32.29
N SER A 618 13.21 -3.61 -32.73
CA SER A 618 13.59 -4.73 -31.87
C SER A 618 14.72 -4.41 -30.88
N THR A 619 15.67 -3.54 -31.27
CA THR A 619 16.83 -3.22 -30.44
C THR A 619 16.58 -2.02 -29.51
N LYS A 620 17.12 -2.09 -28.29
CA LYS A 620 16.94 -1.03 -27.27
C LYS A 620 17.45 0.34 -27.74
N ALA A 621 18.55 0.39 -28.49
CA ALA A 621 19.08 1.65 -29.04
C ALA A 621 18.07 2.33 -29.97
N LYS A 622 17.56 1.60 -30.98
CA LYS A 622 16.56 2.12 -31.91
C LYS A 622 15.22 2.44 -31.24
N ARG A 623 14.84 1.73 -30.17
CA ARG A 623 13.70 2.13 -29.31
C ARG A 623 13.92 3.48 -28.61
N MET A 624 15.15 3.81 -28.20
CA MET A 624 15.46 5.12 -27.62
C MET A 624 15.36 6.26 -28.66
N GLU A 625 15.65 5.99 -29.94
CA GLU A 625 15.49 6.96 -31.05
C GLU A 625 14.01 7.32 -31.31
N PHE A 626 13.05 6.48 -30.88
CA PHE A 626 11.61 6.79 -30.93
C PHE A 626 11.15 7.78 -29.85
N LEU A 627 12.03 8.17 -28.92
CA LEU A 627 11.75 9.18 -27.91
C LEU A 627 12.02 10.59 -28.46
N GLY A 628 11.15 11.54 -28.14
CA GLY A 628 11.40 12.95 -28.46
C GLY A 628 12.64 13.49 -27.74
N LYS A 629 13.34 14.44 -28.37
CA LYS A 629 14.52 15.17 -27.82
C LYS A 629 14.29 15.86 -26.45
N ASN A 630 13.06 15.84 -25.96
CA ASN A 630 12.65 16.40 -24.69
C ASN A 630 12.72 15.38 -23.55
N TRP A 631 12.70 14.07 -23.85
CA TRP A 631 12.73 13.00 -22.85
C TRP A 631 14.16 12.69 -22.40
N LEU A 632 14.50 13.03 -21.16
CA LEU A 632 15.83 12.81 -20.59
C LEU A 632 15.97 11.39 -20.02
N LEU A 633 17.21 10.89 -19.94
CA LEU A 633 17.49 9.59 -19.33
C LEU A 633 17.07 9.57 -17.84
N PRO A 634 16.23 8.62 -17.38
CA PRO A 634 15.84 8.53 -15.97
C PRO A 634 17.04 8.43 -15.04
N ILE A 635 17.05 9.26 -13.99
CA ILE A 635 18.15 9.39 -13.02
C ILE A 635 17.78 8.76 -11.67
N SER A 636 18.80 8.35 -10.91
CA SER A 636 18.61 7.90 -9.53
C SER A 636 18.49 9.08 -8.57
N TYR A 637 17.91 8.91 -7.37
CA TYR A 637 17.92 9.96 -6.34
C TYR A 637 19.32 10.52 -6.09
N LYS A 638 20.36 9.68 -6.00
CA LYS A 638 21.76 10.12 -5.86
C LYS A 638 22.25 11.00 -7.03
N GLN A 639 21.84 10.67 -8.26
CA GLN A 639 22.12 11.50 -9.43
C GLN A 639 21.35 12.83 -9.35
N PHE A 640 20.07 12.81 -8.95
CA PHE A 640 19.24 14.00 -8.76
C PHE A 640 19.77 14.92 -7.65
N THR A 641 20.20 14.37 -6.51
CA THR A 641 20.85 15.09 -5.40
C THR A 641 22.08 15.88 -5.86
N ASN A 642 22.87 15.30 -6.77
CA ASN A 642 24.03 15.99 -7.33
C ASN A 642 23.65 16.97 -8.46
N LEU A 643 22.50 16.79 -9.11
CA LEU A 643 21.96 17.69 -10.13
C LEU A 643 21.48 18.99 -9.46
N ILE A 644 20.59 18.89 -8.46
CA ILE A 644 20.07 20.04 -7.70
C ILE A 644 21.14 20.77 -6.88
N LYS A 645 22.28 20.12 -6.60
CA LYS A 645 23.46 20.74 -5.96
C LYS A 645 24.48 21.35 -6.93
N GLY A 646 24.24 21.30 -8.25
CA GLY A 646 25.13 21.88 -9.27
C GLY A 646 26.40 21.07 -9.58
N LYS A 647 26.45 19.77 -9.26
CA LYS A 647 27.70 18.98 -9.11
C LYS A 647 27.80 17.75 -10.03
N ASN A 648 27.11 17.70 -11.17
CA ASN A 648 27.24 16.60 -12.13
C ASN A 648 26.99 17.01 -13.60
N LYS A 649 27.13 16.05 -14.53
CA LYS A 649 26.89 16.28 -15.97
C LYS A 649 25.45 16.71 -16.28
N PHE A 650 24.46 16.14 -15.59
CA PHE A 650 23.04 16.45 -15.82
C PHE A 650 22.71 17.90 -15.44
N TYR A 651 23.40 18.51 -14.48
CA TYR A 651 23.26 19.94 -14.20
C TYR A 651 23.81 20.80 -15.34
N LYS A 652 24.97 20.43 -15.91
CA LYS A 652 25.53 21.14 -17.09
C LYS A 652 24.58 21.05 -18.29
N GLU A 653 24.14 19.84 -18.60
CA GLU A 653 23.12 19.54 -19.62
C GLU A 653 21.86 20.39 -19.43
N MET A 654 21.31 20.48 -18.22
CA MET A 654 20.14 21.34 -17.93
C MET A 654 20.44 22.84 -18.08
N VAL A 655 21.64 23.30 -17.70
CA VAL A 655 22.09 24.70 -17.91
C VAL A 655 22.29 25.02 -19.39
N GLU A 656 22.81 24.07 -20.17
CA GLU A 656 23.02 24.19 -21.62
C GLU A 656 21.68 24.20 -22.39
N LEU A 657 20.68 23.46 -21.92
CA LEU A 657 19.36 23.38 -22.55
C LEU A 657 18.39 24.53 -22.16
N ASN A 658 18.44 24.99 -20.90
CA ASN A 658 17.43 25.91 -20.34
C ASN A 658 18.00 27.26 -19.84
N GLY A 659 19.33 27.37 -19.70
CA GLY A 659 20.02 28.54 -19.14
C GLY A 659 20.42 28.35 -17.66
N LYS A 660 21.33 29.21 -17.18
CA LYS A 660 21.88 29.13 -15.82
C LYS A 660 20.95 29.71 -14.73
N GLU A 661 20.05 30.62 -15.10
CA GLU A 661 19.17 31.35 -14.19
C GLU A 661 18.05 30.46 -13.59
N ASP A 662 17.40 29.69 -14.46
CA ASP A 662 16.54 28.57 -14.09
C ASP A 662 16.83 27.35 -14.98
N PRO A 663 17.72 26.44 -14.56
CA PRO A 663 18.04 25.22 -15.29
C PRO A 663 16.83 24.28 -15.47
N PHE A 664 15.70 24.52 -14.79
CA PHE A 664 14.49 23.70 -14.86
C PHE A 664 13.32 24.43 -15.53
N ARG A 665 13.56 25.59 -16.16
CA ARG A 665 12.60 26.27 -17.02
C ARG A 665 12.03 25.28 -18.06
N LYS A 666 10.71 25.30 -18.27
CA LYS A 666 9.97 24.31 -19.07
C LYS A 666 10.42 22.85 -18.81
N THR A 667 10.46 22.42 -17.56
CA THR A 667 10.77 21.02 -17.21
C THR A 667 9.65 20.38 -16.38
N LEU A 668 9.13 19.25 -16.83
CA LEU A 668 8.32 18.36 -16.01
C LEU A 668 9.26 17.41 -15.26
N ILE A 669 9.35 17.54 -13.94
CA ILE A 669 10.08 16.58 -13.10
C ILE A 669 9.08 15.57 -12.52
N ILE A 670 9.25 14.32 -12.91
CA ILE A 670 8.48 13.18 -12.40
C ILE A 670 9.31 12.55 -11.27
N ILE A 671 8.80 12.58 -10.04
CA ILE A 671 9.46 11.97 -8.89
C ILE A 671 8.63 10.78 -8.42
N ASP A 672 9.11 9.59 -8.77
CA ASP A 672 8.64 8.32 -8.26
C ASP A 672 8.95 8.16 -6.77
N GLU A 673 8.18 7.33 -6.07
CA GLU A 673 8.20 7.12 -4.61
C GLU A 673 8.57 8.39 -3.78
N ILE A 674 7.94 9.55 -4.03
CA ILE A 674 8.39 10.86 -3.48
C ILE A 674 8.64 10.87 -1.97
N HIS A 675 7.87 10.08 -1.21
CA HIS A 675 8.02 9.91 0.24
C HIS A 675 9.43 9.45 0.66
N LYS A 676 10.22 8.85 -0.24
CA LYS A 676 11.61 8.43 -0.01
C LYS A 676 12.58 9.56 0.26
N ILE A 677 12.30 10.77 -0.23
CA ILE A 677 13.13 11.94 0.04
C ILE A 677 13.10 12.30 1.53
N TYR A 678 11.95 12.13 2.17
CA TYR A 678 11.73 12.47 3.58
C TYR A 678 12.05 11.28 4.50
N SER A 679 11.71 10.04 4.11
CA SER A 679 11.89 8.85 4.95
C SER A 679 13.34 8.53 5.33
N SER A 680 13.55 7.87 6.47
CA SER A 680 14.84 7.25 6.84
C SER A 680 15.27 6.05 5.97
N SER A 681 14.41 5.56 5.06
CA SER A 681 14.64 4.32 4.29
C SER A 681 15.64 4.41 3.12
N LEU A 682 16.20 5.59 2.84
CA LEU A 682 17.31 5.77 1.88
C LEU A 682 18.64 5.92 2.62
N SER A 683 19.72 5.40 2.03
CA SER A 683 21.06 5.57 2.61
C SER A 683 21.48 7.05 2.64
N LEU A 684 22.32 7.43 3.61
CA LEU A 684 22.82 8.82 3.75
C LEU A 684 23.57 9.34 2.52
N LEU A 685 24.04 8.45 1.64
CA LEU A 685 24.72 8.77 0.38
C LEU A 685 23.78 8.86 -0.83
N GLU A 686 22.48 8.63 -0.63
CA GLU A 686 21.43 8.62 -1.67
C GLU A 686 20.27 9.55 -1.36
N ARG A 687 19.97 9.83 -0.08
CA ARG A 687 18.96 10.83 0.34
C ARG A 687 19.23 12.18 -0.35
N PRO A 688 18.28 12.72 -1.12
CA PRO A 688 18.29 14.13 -1.48
C PRO A 688 18.19 14.98 -0.24
N ASN A 689 18.82 16.14 -0.27
CA ASN A 689 18.67 17.15 0.77
C ASN A 689 17.35 17.90 0.49
N PRO A 690 16.32 17.81 1.35
CA PRO A 690 15.00 18.39 1.05
C PRO A 690 15.03 19.90 0.90
N GLU A 691 15.89 20.60 1.65
CA GLU A 691 15.97 22.05 1.67
C GLU A 691 16.52 22.60 0.34
N VAL A 692 17.55 21.96 -0.24
CA VAL A 692 18.05 22.28 -1.59
C VAL A 692 17.01 21.95 -2.67
N LEU A 693 16.24 20.85 -2.53
CA LEU A 693 15.16 20.53 -3.47
C LEU A 693 14.08 21.62 -3.45
N GLN A 694 13.60 22.00 -2.25
CA GLN A 694 12.60 23.05 -2.10
C GLN A 694 13.12 24.41 -2.60
N THR A 695 14.39 24.75 -2.31
CA THR A 695 15.03 25.99 -2.78
C THR A 695 15.08 26.05 -4.31
N MET A 696 15.47 24.94 -4.96
CA MET A 696 15.49 24.83 -6.42
C MET A 696 14.08 25.01 -7.02
N VAL A 697 13.08 24.33 -6.45
CA VAL A 697 11.69 24.40 -6.91
C VAL A 697 11.10 25.80 -6.78
N GLN A 698 11.25 26.44 -5.61
CA GLN A 698 10.76 27.79 -5.37
C GLN A 698 11.52 28.85 -6.19
N ASN A 699 12.80 28.62 -6.55
CA ASN A 699 13.52 29.47 -7.50
C ASN A 699 12.89 29.41 -8.89
N SER A 700 12.64 28.22 -9.44
CA SER A 700 12.00 28.07 -10.75
C SER A 700 10.60 28.68 -10.79
N TYR A 701 9.79 28.48 -9.74
CA TYR A 701 8.47 29.10 -9.62
C TYR A 701 8.54 30.63 -9.65
N LYS A 702 9.51 31.23 -8.96
CA LYS A 702 9.74 32.68 -8.89
C LYS A 702 10.30 33.28 -10.19
N VAL A 703 11.28 32.62 -10.80
CA VAL A 703 12.03 33.14 -11.97
C VAL A 703 11.23 32.94 -13.26
N SER A 704 10.75 31.72 -13.51
CA SER A 704 10.18 31.36 -14.82
C SER A 704 8.66 31.48 -14.89
N GLY A 705 7.97 31.71 -13.77
CA GLY A 705 6.53 32.03 -13.73
C GLY A 705 5.65 30.96 -14.38
N VAL A 706 4.99 31.28 -15.50
CA VAL A 706 4.18 30.32 -16.28
C VAL A 706 5.03 29.25 -16.99
N ASN A 707 6.30 29.55 -17.24
CA ASN A 707 7.28 28.60 -17.83
C ASN A 707 8.13 27.92 -16.75
N SER A 708 7.74 27.98 -15.47
CA SER A 708 8.46 27.28 -14.40
C SER A 708 8.46 25.77 -14.61
N LEU A 709 9.32 25.07 -13.87
CA LEU A 709 9.18 23.63 -13.73
C LEU A 709 7.77 23.27 -13.25
N LYS A 710 7.35 22.06 -13.60
CA LYS A 710 6.12 21.43 -13.09
C LYS A 710 6.51 20.11 -12.42
N LEU A 711 5.80 19.73 -11.36
CA LEU A 711 6.07 18.50 -10.61
C LEU A 711 4.97 17.46 -10.82
N LEU A 712 5.36 16.20 -11.03
CA LEU A 712 4.45 15.06 -10.92
C LEU A 712 5.03 14.09 -9.88
N LEU A 713 4.47 14.14 -8.68
CA LEU A 713 4.95 13.43 -7.50
C LEU A 713 4.11 12.17 -7.32
N MET A 714 4.74 11.01 -7.10
CA MET A 714 4.04 9.73 -7.08
C MET A 714 4.28 8.96 -5.77
N THR A 715 3.19 8.53 -5.11
CA THR A 715 3.30 7.67 -3.92
C THR A 715 2.02 6.89 -3.65
N ALA A 716 2.15 5.73 -2.99
CA ALA A 716 1.02 5.02 -2.36
C ALA A 716 0.89 5.34 -0.87
N THR A 717 1.89 6.00 -0.28
CA THR A 717 2.00 6.36 1.14
C THR A 717 2.72 7.71 1.24
N PRO A 718 2.01 8.85 1.35
CA PRO A 718 2.66 10.17 1.43
C PRO A 718 3.26 10.46 2.81
N ILE A 719 2.78 9.76 3.84
CA ILE A 719 3.24 9.84 5.23
C ILE A 719 4.31 8.76 5.47
N THR A 720 5.34 9.07 6.26
CA THR A 720 6.43 8.15 6.64
C THR A 720 6.70 8.21 8.15
N ASP A 721 7.88 7.80 8.58
CA ASP A 721 8.46 8.04 9.91
C ASP A 721 8.48 9.53 10.35
N ASP A 722 8.50 10.47 9.41
CA ASP A 722 8.18 11.88 9.65
C ASP A 722 6.68 12.12 9.39
N HIS A 723 5.92 12.49 10.42
CA HIS A 723 4.49 12.78 10.30
C HIS A 723 4.22 14.02 9.42
N MET A 724 5.15 15.00 9.39
CA MET A 724 5.06 16.18 8.54
C MET A 724 5.50 15.93 7.09
N SER A 725 5.98 14.72 6.74
CA SER A 725 6.44 14.40 5.37
C SER A 725 5.39 14.70 4.28
N CYS A 726 4.11 14.43 4.55
CA CYS A 726 3.01 14.77 3.64
C CYS A 726 2.87 16.29 3.39
N VAL A 727 2.98 17.10 4.44
CA VAL A 727 2.97 18.58 4.36
C VAL A 727 4.19 19.09 3.58
N LYS A 728 5.37 18.50 3.83
CA LYS A 728 6.62 18.84 3.13
C LYS A 728 6.56 18.50 1.64
N ILE A 729 5.88 17.41 1.26
CA ILE A 729 5.60 17.04 -0.14
C ILE A 729 4.64 18.07 -0.78
N LEU A 730 3.56 18.46 -0.09
CA LEU A 730 2.62 19.48 -0.58
C LEU A 730 3.30 20.85 -0.75
N ASN A 731 4.23 21.21 0.15
CA ASN A 731 5.05 22.42 0.04
C ASN A 731 6.01 22.47 -1.17
N LEU A 732 6.20 21.35 -1.88
CA LEU A 732 6.86 21.37 -3.19
C LEU A 732 5.89 21.82 -4.30
N LEU A 733 4.58 21.62 -4.15
CA LEU A 733 3.56 21.97 -5.15
C LEU A 733 2.96 23.38 -4.95
N LEU A 734 3.17 23.96 -3.78
CA LEU A 734 2.63 25.26 -3.35
C LEU A 734 3.61 26.40 -3.62
N GLU A 735 3.09 27.59 -3.91
CA GLU A 735 3.90 28.80 -4.09
C GLU A 735 4.15 29.52 -2.75
N ASN A 736 5.13 30.42 -2.70
CA ASN A 736 5.77 30.86 -1.45
C ASN A 736 4.84 31.24 -0.27
N TYR A 737 3.72 31.94 -0.52
CA TYR A 737 2.76 32.36 0.52
C TYR A 737 1.68 31.31 0.82
N GLU A 738 1.49 30.33 -0.07
CA GLU A 738 0.49 29.25 0.06
C GLU A 738 1.01 28.09 0.91
N ARG A 739 2.34 27.97 1.03
CA ARG A 739 3.03 26.94 1.82
C ARG A 739 2.60 26.91 3.29
N PHE A 740 2.63 25.70 3.84
CA PHE A 740 2.36 25.39 5.23
C PHE A 740 3.64 25.49 6.09
N PRO A 741 3.53 25.72 7.42
CA PRO A 741 4.64 25.47 8.33
C PRO A 741 5.00 23.98 8.34
N GLU A 742 6.30 23.66 8.36
CA GLU A 742 6.82 22.28 8.35
C GLU A 742 7.14 21.73 9.75
N GLU A 743 7.10 22.60 10.77
CA GLU A 743 7.18 22.25 12.18
C GLU A 743 5.78 21.92 12.73
N PHE A 744 5.62 20.74 13.32
CA PHE A 744 4.31 20.22 13.71
C PHE A 744 3.57 21.11 14.71
N GLU A 745 4.23 21.61 15.76
CA GLU A 745 3.57 22.48 16.75
C GLU A 745 3.08 23.81 16.14
N ARG A 746 3.81 24.35 15.15
CA ARG A 746 3.39 25.55 14.40
C ARG A 746 2.28 25.24 13.38
N PHE A 747 2.24 24.03 12.84
CA PHE A 747 1.09 23.58 12.03
C PHE A 747 -0.15 23.38 12.91
N LYS A 748 0.02 22.77 14.08
CA LYS A 748 -1.05 22.47 15.03
C LYS A 748 -1.77 23.74 15.46
N THR A 749 -1.05 24.79 15.86
CA THR A 749 -1.66 26.09 16.25
C THR A 749 -2.35 26.85 15.12
N MET A 750 -2.09 26.51 13.85
CA MET A 750 -2.74 27.14 12.69
C MET A 750 -3.97 26.37 12.18
N PHE A 751 -3.94 25.04 12.24
CA PHE A 751 -4.95 24.20 11.57
C PHE A 751 -5.70 23.23 12.50
N CYS A 752 -5.14 22.90 13.66
CA CYS A 752 -5.62 21.83 14.53
C CYS A 752 -5.99 22.33 15.94
N ASN A 753 -6.60 21.44 16.74
CA ASN A 753 -6.73 21.63 18.19
C ASN A 753 -5.51 21.04 18.93
N GLU A 754 -5.50 21.16 20.26
CA GLU A 754 -4.43 20.66 21.13
C GLU A 754 -4.18 19.15 20.95
N ASN A 755 -5.26 18.40 20.73
CA ASN A 755 -5.25 16.97 20.42
C ASN A 755 -4.80 16.63 18.99
N GLY A 756 -4.38 17.61 18.19
CA GLY A 756 -3.85 17.42 16.83
C GLY A 756 -4.89 17.08 15.76
N LEU A 757 -6.19 17.13 16.09
CA LEU A 757 -7.27 16.98 15.13
C LEU A 757 -7.53 18.32 14.43
N PHE A 758 -7.79 18.29 13.13
CA PHE A 758 -8.12 19.49 12.36
C PHE A 758 -9.40 20.17 12.90
N THR A 759 -9.30 21.48 13.09
CA THR A 759 -10.45 22.35 13.37
C THR A 759 -11.29 22.56 12.11
N GLU A 760 -12.54 23.01 12.25
CA GLU A 760 -13.39 23.32 11.09
C GLU A 760 -12.73 24.38 10.18
N LYS A 761 -12.35 25.53 10.74
CA LYS A 761 -11.66 26.62 10.02
C LYS A 761 -10.35 26.15 9.39
N GLY A 762 -9.51 25.45 10.16
CA GLY A 762 -8.24 24.91 9.69
C GLY A 762 -8.42 23.91 8.55
N SER A 763 -9.46 23.08 8.60
CA SER A 763 -9.79 22.15 7.51
C SER A 763 -10.17 22.92 6.23
N GLN A 764 -11.05 23.91 6.32
CA GLN A 764 -11.47 24.70 5.16
C GLN A 764 -10.29 25.48 4.52
N GLU A 765 -9.38 26.02 5.33
CA GLU A 765 -8.19 26.70 4.82
C GLU A 765 -7.20 25.71 4.17
N PHE A 766 -6.98 24.55 4.78
CA PHE A 766 -6.11 23.50 4.24
C PHE A 766 -6.64 22.94 2.91
N MET A 767 -7.92 22.56 2.85
CA MET A 767 -8.56 22.04 1.63
C MET A 767 -8.44 23.03 0.46
N ASN A 768 -8.69 24.32 0.71
CA ASN A 768 -8.54 25.36 -0.31
C ASN A 768 -7.09 25.54 -0.78
N ARG A 769 -6.10 25.50 0.13
CA ARG A 769 -4.68 25.56 -0.23
C ARG A 769 -4.24 24.37 -1.10
N ILE A 770 -4.70 23.13 -0.82
CA ILE A 770 -4.31 21.93 -1.58
C ILE A 770 -5.18 21.61 -2.79
N THR A 771 -6.16 22.47 -3.11
CA THR A 771 -7.14 22.23 -4.17
C THR A 771 -6.46 22.08 -5.54
N GLY A 772 -6.79 20.99 -6.25
CA GLY A 772 -6.19 20.65 -7.54
C GLY A 772 -4.80 19.99 -7.47
N LEU A 773 -4.17 19.94 -6.30
CA LEU A 773 -2.79 19.42 -6.13
C LEU A 773 -2.72 17.93 -5.83
N VAL A 774 -3.83 17.28 -5.44
CA VAL A 774 -3.87 15.85 -5.10
C VAL A 774 -4.86 15.13 -6.01
N SER A 775 -4.43 14.00 -6.59
CA SER A 775 -5.29 13.01 -7.24
C SER A 775 -5.18 11.69 -6.46
N TYR A 776 -6.32 11.09 -6.13
CA TYR A 776 -6.40 9.94 -5.23
C TYR A 776 -7.05 8.73 -5.90
N ILE A 777 -6.42 7.55 -5.79
CA ILE A 777 -6.97 6.29 -6.30
C ILE A 777 -6.64 5.13 -5.37
N ASP A 778 -7.67 4.54 -4.76
CA ASP A 778 -7.59 3.24 -4.08
C ASP A 778 -8.23 2.14 -4.95
N ARG A 779 -7.40 1.24 -5.48
CA ARG A 779 -7.81 0.01 -6.17
C ARG A 779 -7.63 -1.25 -5.32
N ALA A 780 -7.29 -1.16 -4.03
CA ALA A 780 -7.24 -2.33 -3.15
C ALA A 780 -8.63 -3.00 -2.99
N ASN A 781 -9.71 -2.21 -3.18
CA ASN A 781 -11.08 -2.69 -3.24
C ASN A 781 -11.50 -3.28 -4.61
N ASP A 782 -10.66 -3.20 -5.66
CA ASP A 782 -11.00 -3.73 -6.99
C ASP A 782 -10.76 -5.25 -7.05
N ARG A 783 -11.72 -5.98 -6.49
CA ARG A 783 -11.70 -7.45 -6.35
C ARG A 783 -11.72 -8.19 -7.69
N SER A 784 -11.87 -7.48 -8.82
CA SER A 784 -11.81 -8.05 -10.17
C SER A 784 -10.38 -8.27 -10.69
N GLN A 785 -9.39 -7.60 -10.08
CA GLN A 785 -7.97 -7.65 -10.47
C GLN A 785 -7.00 -7.76 -9.28
N PHE A 786 -7.48 -7.63 -8.04
CA PHE A 786 -6.68 -7.71 -6.81
C PHE A 786 -7.34 -8.64 -5.79
N ALA A 787 -6.55 -9.26 -4.92
CA ALA A 787 -7.10 -9.94 -3.74
C ALA A 787 -7.47 -8.94 -2.65
N TYR A 788 -8.63 -9.14 -2.01
CA TYR A 788 -9.09 -8.30 -0.91
C TYR A 788 -8.58 -8.83 0.44
N PRO A 789 -8.18 -7.96 1.38
CA PRO A 789 -7.70 -8.37 2.69
C PRO A 789 -8.85 -8.83 3.60
N VAL A 790 -8.73 -10.03 4.16
CA VAL A 790 -9.61 -10.56 5.23
C VAL A 790 -8.79 -10.60 6.52
N ILE A 791 -8.98 -9.57 7.35
CA ILE A 791 -8.18 -9.35 8.57
C ILE A 791 -8.80 -10.14 9.73
N ARG A 792 -7.97 -10.87 10.47
CA ARG A 792 -8.32 -11.53 11.73
C ARG A 792 -7.28 -11.20 12.79
N ASP A 793 -7.71 -10.57 13.87
CA ASP A 793 -6.88 -10.33 15.03
C ASP A 793 -6.83 -11.56 15.93
N VAL A 794 -5.62 -11.96 16.31
CA VAL A 794 -5.33 -13.08 17.20
C VAL A 794 -4.72 -12.47 18.46
N MET A 795 -5.57 -12.12 19.42
CA MET A 795 -5.14 -11.69 20.74
C MET A 795 -4.85 -12.93 21.58
N LEU A 796 -3.65 -13.00 22.17
CA LEU A 796 -3.19 -14.12 22.98
C LEU A 796 -3.21 -13.73 24.46
N GLU A 797 -3.93 -14.51 25.25
CA GLU A 797 -3.92 -14.43 26.71
C GLU A 797 -2.87 -15.41 27.26
N ILE A 798 -2.14 -15.01 28.30
CA ILE A 798 -1.06 -15.80 28.90
C ILE A 798 -1.53 -16.28 30.28
N GLU A 799 -1.63 -17.60 30.48
CA GLU A 799 -2.00 -18.21 31.76
C GLU A 799 -0.95 -17.88 32.83
N LYS A 800 -1.30 -17.00 33.77
CA LYS A 800 -0.43 -16.57 34.88
C LYS A 800 -0.31 -17.66 35.96
N LYS A 801 0.33 -18.78 35.63
CA LYS A 801 0.67 -19.89 36.55
C LYS A 801 1.78 -19.47 37.53
N ARG A 802 1.39 -18.63 38.49
CA ARG A 802 2.24 -18.12 39.56
C ARG A 802 2.16 -19.01 40.80
N VAL A 803 3.28 -19.16 41.50
CA VAL A 803 3.28 -19.46 42.94
C VAL A 803 2.51 -18.33 43.62
N SER A 804 1.56 -18.68 44.49
CA SER A 804 0.61 -17.72 45.03
C SER A 804 1.25 -16.82 46.10
N ASN A 805 0.47 -15.87 46.62
CA ASN A 805 0.87 -15.18 47.86
C ASN A 805 0.57 -16.02 49.10
N SER A 806 -0.43 -16.92 49.10
CA SER A 806 -0.67 -17.79 50.26
C SER A 806 0.49 -18.75 50.47
N ASP A 807 1.00 -19.42 49.43
CA ASP A 807 2.07 -20.43 49.57
C ASP A 807 3.31 -19.86 50.30
N ILE A 808 3.67 -18.61 50.00
CA ILE A 808 4.79 -17.90 50.65
C ILE A 808 4.40 -17.35 52.02
N ASN A 809 3.16 -16.86 52.19
CA ASN A 809 2.65 -16.40 53.48
C ASN A 809 2.52 -17.55 54.49
N ASP A 810 2.13 -18.75 54.06
CA ASP A 810 1.94 -19.94 54.90
C ASP A 810 3.29 -20.47 55.41
N ILE A 811 4.31 -20.49 54.55
CA ILE A 811 5.70 -20.74 54.97
C ILE A 811 6.16 -19.65 55.96
N THR A 812 5.81 -18.39 55.70
CA THR A 812 6.15 -17.26 56.61
C THR A 812 5.43 -17.37 57.97
N LEU A 813 4.19 -17.87 58.00
CA LEU A 813 3.43 -18.11 59.23
C LEU A 813 4.07 -19.23 60.05
N LYS A 814 4.41 -20.36 59.41
CA LYS A 814 5.08 -21.51 60.06
C LYS A 814 6.46 -21.14 60.61
N ILE A 815 7.20 -20.27 59.92
CA ILE A 815 8.47 -19.72 60.44
C ILE A 815 8.21 -18.95 61.75
N LYS A 816 7.21 -18.06 61.79
CA LYS A 816 6.85 -17.32 63.01
C LYS A 816 6.40 -18.25 64.13
N GLU A 817 5.50 -19.18 63.86
CA GLU A 817 4.99 -20.16 64.83
C GLU A 817 6.14 -20.94 65.50
N PHE A 818 7.12 -21.37 64.71
CA PHE A 818 8.28 -22.10 65.24
C PHE A 818 9.26 -21.18 65.97
N GLU A 819 9.42 -19.92 65.55
CA GLU A 819 10.23 -18.92 66.26
C GLU A 819 9.59 -18.47 67.58
N GLU A 820 8.27 -18.36 67.65
CA GLU A 820 7.51 -18.06 68.88
C GLU A 820 7.59 -19.25 69.84
N ARG A 821 7.40 -20.49 69.36
CA ARG A 821 7.58 -21.73 70.15
C ARG A 821 9.01 -21.90 70.66
N LEU A 822 10.02 -21.43 69.94
CA LEU A 822 11.43 -21.45 70.36
C LEU A 822 11.74 -20.42 71.47
N ASN A 823 11.00 -19.33 71.52
CA ASN A 823 11.23 -18.20 72.45
C ASN A 823 10.29 -18.19 73.66
N ASN A 824 9.23 -19.00 73.68
CA ASN A 824 8.29 -19.07 74.80
C ASN A 824 8.95 -19.73 76.04
N LYS A 825 9.04 -18.95 77.13
CA LYS A 825 9.68 -19.36 78.39
C LYS A 825 8.90 -20.42 79.19
N GLU A 826 7.62 -20.64 78.88
CA GLU A 826 6.78 -21.63 79.57
C GLU A 826 6.96 -23.04 78.97
N VAL A 827 7.46 -23.15 77.73
CA VAL A 827 7.66 -24.42 77.04
C VAL A 827 9.03 -25.00 77.36
N LYS A 828 9.08 -26.03 78.21
CA LYS A 828 10.31 -26.76 78.56
C LYS A 828 10.78 -27.68 77.43
N LEU A 829 11.30 -27.11 76.35
CA LEU A 829 11.96 -27.85 75.27
C LEU A 829 13.25 -28.53 75.77
N THR A 830 13.47 -29.79 75.38
CA THR A 830 14.77 -30.47 75.57
C THR A 830 15.85 -29.90 74.63
N LYS A 831 17.12 -30.27 74.88
CA LYS A 831 18.26 -29.84 74.04
C LYS A 831 18.13 -30.30 72.59
N ASP A 832 17.58 -31.49 72.36
CA ASP A 832 17.44 -32.06 71.01
C ASP A 832 16.21 -31.51 70.28
N GLU A 833 15.06 -31.34 70.96
CA GLU A 833 13.92 -30.59 70.38
C GLU A 833 14.32 -29.16 69.99
N THR A 834 15.07 -28.46 70.84
CA THR A 834 15.59 -27.11 70.56
C THR A 834 16.51 -27.08 69.33
N LYS A 835 17.19 -28.18 69.04
CA LYS A 835 18.14 -28.34 67.92
C LYS A 835 17.41 -28.67 66.61
N ASP A 836 16.41 -29.56 66.66
CA ASP A 836 15.59 -29.87 65.48
C ASP A 836 14.64 -28.71 65.12
N LEU A 837 14.04 -27.99 66.08
CA LEU A 837 13.23 -26.79 65.77
C LEU A 837 14.06 -25.73 65.01
N LYS A 838 15.32 -25.49 65.43
CA LYS A 838 16.24 -24.56 64.75
C LYS A 838 16.63 -25.02 63.34
N LYS A 839 16.78 -26.32 63.13
CA LYS A 839 17.03 -26.95 61.83
C LYS A 839 15.82 -26.82 60.90
N ASP A 840 14.60 -26.97 61.42
CA ASP A 840 13.38 -26.83 60.63
C ASP A 840 13.06 -25.36 60.29
N ILE A 841 13.30 -24.42 61.21
CA ILE A 841 13.28 -22.98 60.89
C ILE A 841 14.30 -22.65 59.78
N ALA A 842 15.50 -23.25 59.80
CA ALA A 842 16.49 -23.06 58.75
C ALA A 842 16.07 -23.69 57.40
N ASN A 843 15.41 -24.85 57.42
CA ASN A 843 14.84 -25.49 56.24
C ASN A 843 13.71 -24.63 55.64
N LEU A 844 12.74 -24.19 56.45
CA LEU A 844 11.63 -23.33 56.03
C LEU A 844 12.13 -21.98 55.48
N LYS A 845 13.13 -21.35 56.10
CA LYS A 845 13.75 -20.12 55.57
C LYS A 845 14.47 -20.34 54.24
N LYS A 846 15.07 -21.53 54.02
CA LYS A 846 15.66 -21.92 52.73
C LYS A 846 14.58 -22.18 51.67
N GLU A 847 13.46 -22.80 52.05
CA GLU A 847 12.30 -23.04 51.20
C GLU A 847 11.63 -21.71 50.79
N GLN A 848 11.34 -20.83 51.75
CA GLN A 848 10.85 -19.46 51.53
C GLN A 848 11.76 -18.69 50.54
N LYS A 849 13.08 -18.73 50.76
CA LYS A 849 14.06 -18.07 49.89
C LYS A 849 14.10 -18.66 48.47
N ASN A 850 13.90 -19.97 48.33
CA ASN A 850 13.78 -20.62 47.02
C ASN A 850 12.45 -20.23 46.34
N ALA A 851 11.32 -20.26 47.05
CA ALA A 851 10.01 -19.89 46.51
C ALA A 851 9.95 -18.41 46.07
N VAL A 852 10.55 -17.50 46.84
CA VAL A 852 10.72 -16.09 46.44
C VAL A 852 11.60 -15.97 45.18
N LYS A 853 12.75 -16.64 45.15
CA LYS A 853 13.64 -16.64 43.98
C LYS A 853 12.97 -17.21 42.72
N ASP A 854 12.20 -18.29 42.86
CA ASP A 854 11.46 -18.91 41.76
C ASP A 854 10.24 -18.09 41.32
N LYS A 855 9.78 -17.14 42.16
CA LYS A 855 8.77 -16.13 41.82
C LYS A 855 9.38 -14.89 41.16
N GLU A 856 10.64 -14.56 41.47
CA GLU A 856 11.40 -13.46 40.88
C GLU A 856 12.07 -13.82 39.54
N THR A 857 12.39 -15.10 39.29
CA THR A 857 12.95 -15.53 37.99
C THR A 857 11.91 -15.42 36.86
N PRO A 858 12.17 -14.64 35.79
CA PRO A 858 11.25 -14.54 34.67
C PRO A 858 11.08 -15.87 33.93
N LYS A 859 9.83 -16.34 33.80
CA LYS A 859 9.51 -17.65 33.21
C LYS A 859 8.80 -17.54 31.86
N ASP A 860 8.00 -16.50 31.66
CA ASP A 860 7.25 -16.26 30.42
C ASP A 860 7.57 -14.90 29.75
N VAL A 861 6.98 -14.67 28.58
CA VAL A 861 7.12 -13.43 27.80
C VAL A 861 6.71 -12.16 28.58
N ILE A 862 5.73 -12.23 29.49
CA ILE A 862 5.25 -11.10 30.29
C ILE A 862 6.26 -10.77 31.38
N ASP A 863 6.82 -11.76 32.07
CA ASP A 863 7.87 -11.52 33.08
C ASP A 863 9.12 -10.89 32.44
N PHE A 864 9.51 -11.34 31.25
CA PHE A 864 10.63 -10.72 30.53
C PHE A 864 10.28 -9.30 30.05
N ILE A 865 9.02 -9.00 29.69
CA ILE A 865 8.56 -7.63 29.41
C ILE A 865 8.63 -6.77 30.68
N ASN A 866 8.25 -7.28 31.85
CA ASN A 866 8.39 -6.58 33.13
C ASN A 866 9.86 -6.20 33.40
N SER A 867 10.81 -7.07 33.02
CA SER A 867 12.25 -6.79 33.14
C SER A 867 12.77 -5.64 32.25
N CYS A 868 11.99 -5.18 31.26
CA CYS A 868 12.34 -4.01 30.46
C CYS A 868 12.26 -2.69 31.25
N PHE A 869 11.51 -2.63 32.34
CA PHE A 869 11.33 -1.43 33.15
C PHE A 869 12.37 -1.29 34.28
N THR A 870 12.97 -2.40 34.72
CA THR A 870 13.81 -2.47 35.94
C THR A 870 15.30 -2.25 35.70
N LYS A 871 15.79 -2.40 34.46
CA LYS A 871 17.24 -2.35 34.18
C LYS A 871 17.78 -0.92 34.03
N LYS A 872 18.68 -0.53 34.95
CA LYS A 872 19.69 0.51 34.67
C LYS A 872 20.59 0.06 33.52
N ALA A 873 21.15 1.02 32.77
CA ALA A 873 21.77 0.75 31.48
C ALA A 873 23.20 0.17 31.58
N GLU A 874 23.32 -1.15 31.49
CA GLU A 874 24.61 -1.81 31.20
C GLU A 874 24.98 -1.62 29.73
N ARG A 875 26.26 -1.31 29.47
CA ARG A 875 26.82 -1.26 28.10
C ARG A 875 27.13 -2.69 27.62
N PRO A 876 26.89 -3.04 26.34
CA PRO A 876 27.30 -4.34 25.80
C PRO A 876 28.83 -4.49 25.86
N PRO A 877 29.36 -5.69 26.14
CA PRO A 877 30.78 -5.91 26.35
C PRO A 877 31.60 -5.64 25.08
N ALA A 878 32.64 -4.83 25.19
CA ALA A 878 33.56 -4.57 24.09
C ALA A 878 34.34 -5.84 23.72
N THR A 879 34.37 -6.18 22.43
CA THR A 879 35.10 -7.36 21.93
C THR A 879 36.60 -7.18 22.13
N ARG A 880 37.20 -7.94 23.07
CA ARG A 880 38.66 -8.07 23.18
C ARG A 880 39.23 -8.58 21.84
N LYS A 881 39.92 -7.71 21.10
CA LYS A 881 40.84 -8.13 20.03
C LYS A 881 42.22 -8.30 20.64
N THR A 882 42.77 -9.50 20.51
CA THR A 882 44.18 -9.78 20.83
C THR A 882 45.11 -9.19 19.78
N ALA A 883 46.16 -8.49 20.22
CA ALA A 883 47.33 -8.13 19.43
C ALA A 883 48.59 -8.39 20.28
N LYS A 884 49.72 -8.73 19.65
CA LYS A 884 50.95 -9.18 20.34
C LYS A 884 51.91 -8.03 20.68
N LYS A 885 52.80 -8.30 21.65
CA LYS A 885 53.95 -7.49 22.08
C LYS A 885 54.82 -6.96 20.93
N SER A 886 55.40 -5.77 21.14
CA SER A 886 56.75 -5.38 20.73
C SER A 886 57.37 -4.47 21.81
N LYS A 887 58.70 -4.44 21.94
CA LYS A 887 59.43 -3.73 23.03
C LYS A 887 59.87 -2.31 22.62
N ALA A 888 59.93 -1.39 23.60
CA ALA A 888 60.98 -0.38 23.89
C ALA A 888 60.37 0.67 24.85
N VAL A 889 60.98 1.19 25.94
CA VAL A 889 62.38 1.50 26.30
C VAL A 889 62.82 2.87 25.77
N ASP A 890 62.89 3.96 26.57
CA ASP A 890 62.43 4.18 27.98
C ASP A 890 61.42 5.38 28.09
N ASP A 891 61.53 6.50 28.83
CA ASP A 891 62.57 7.11 29.71
C ASP A 891 61.97 8.27 30.59
N ALA A 892 62.71 8.73 31.63
CA ALA A 892 62.64 9.97 32.45
C ALA A 892 61.35 10.42 33.25
N ASP A 893 61.46 10.43 34.59
CA ASP A 893 61.48 11.58 35.55
C ASP A 893 60.52 12.80 35.41
N ALA A 894 60.00 13.45 36.48
CA ALA A 894 59.93 13.18 37.93
C ALA A 894 58.90 14.12 38.64
N ASP A 895 58.84 14.07 39.98
CA ASP A 895 58.27 15.01 40.98
C ASP A 895 56.74 15.25 41.10
N ASP A 896 56.16 14.80 42.23
CA ASP A 896 55.53 15.53 43.37
C ASP A 896 54.72 16.84 43.11
N ASP A 897 53.75 17.26 43.94
CA ASP A 897 53.40 16.92 45.35
C ASP A 897 51.88 17.15 45.66
N ALA A 898 51.41 16.66 46.82
CA ALA A 898 50.32 17.15 47.71
C ALA A 898 48.91 17.55 47.16
N THR A 899 47.78 17.52 47.90
CA THR A 899 47.18 16.85 49.09
C THR A 899 45.67 17.13 48.95
N ASP A 900 44.75 16.17 48.94
CA ASP A 900 44.12 15.42 50.07
C ASP A 900 43.24 16.24 51.05
N ALA A 901 42.20 15.57 51.58
CA ALA A 901 41.16 16.00 52.54
C ALA A 901 40.14 17.09 52.07
N GLY A 902 38.87 17.08 52.53
CA GLY A 902 38.22 16.09 53.40
C GLY A 902 36.71 16.29 53.62
N ALA A 903 35.93 15.25 53.29
CA ALA A 903 34.72 14.66 53.91
C ALA A 903 33.69 15.45 54.79
N ASN A 904 32.42 15.03 54.62
CA ASN A 904 31.30 14.98 55.61
C ASN A 904 30.68 16.32 56.12
N THR A 905 29.44 16.38 56.63
CA THR A 905 28.33 15.39 56.81
C THR A 905 26.99 16.08 56.40
N GLY A 906 25.84 15.41 56.19
CA GLY A 906 24.88 14.95 57.23
C GLY A 906 24.27 16.10 58.07
N LYS A 907 22.95 16.22 58.33
CA LYS A 907 21.74 15.44 57.95
C LYS A 907 20.47 16.22 58.43
N ASN A 908 19.26 15.63 58.30
CA ASN A 908 17.96 16.01 58.93
C ASN A 908 17.23 17.23 58.26
N GLU A 909 15.95 17.15 57.87
CA GLU A 909 14.66 17.28 58.63
C GLU A 909 14.32 18.76 58.99
N ALA A 910 13.08 19.24 58.96
CA ALA A 910 11.80 18.82 58.36
C ALA A 910 10.82 20.03 58.32
N ASP A 911 9.54 19.81 58.01
CA ASP A 911 8.37 20.71 58.20
C ASP A 911 8.37 22.00 57.32
N GLU A 912 7.35 22.37 56.53
CA GLU A 912 5.88 22.51 56.65
C GLU A 912 5.42 23.95 57.00
N ASP A 913 4.36 24.40 56.30
CA ASP A 913 3.46 25.54 56.56
C ASP A 913 4.02 27.00 56.58
N ASP A 914 3.25 28.07 56.30
CA ASP A 914 2.13 28.29 55.34
C ASP A 914 1.98 29.83 55.13
N GLU A 915 1.12 30.28 54.19
CA GLU A 915 0.58 31.67 54.04
C GLU A 915 1.60 32.84 53.88
N ALA A 916 1.22 34.12 53.65
CA ALA A 916 0.33 34.71 52.63
C ALA A 916 0.65 36.23 52.48
N ASP A 917 -0.06 36.93 51.58
CA ASP A 917 -0.24 38.41 51.49
C ASP A 917 0.94 39.40 51.35
N ALA A 918 0.91 40.12 50.21
CA ALA A 918 1.01 41.59 50.01
C ALA A 918 2.24 42.40 50.56
N VAL A 919 2.63 43.57 50.04
CA VAL A 919 2.00 44.58 49.14
C VAL A 919 3.01 45.00 48.03
N ALA A 920 2.52 45.64 46.96
CA ALA A 920 3.28 46.07 45.77
C ALA A 920 4.21 47.28 45.95
N GLU A 921 5.18 47.43 45.04
CA GLU A 921 5.35 48.69 44.28
C GLU A 921 6.14 48.54 42.95
N GLY A 922 5.79 49.36 41.95
CA GLY A 922 6.59 49.70 40.75
C GLY A 922 6.91 48.61 39.70
N THR A 923 7.14 48.89 38.41
CA THR A 923 6.83 50.08 37.57
C THR A 923 6.67 49.62 36.11
N LYS A 924 5.67 50.12 35.38
CA LYS A 924 5.44 49.76 33.96
C LYS A 924 6.37 50.54 33.01
N VAL A 925 6.92 49.86 32.00
CA VAL A 925 7.41 50.50 30.75
C VAL A 925 6.87 49.74 29.55
N ALA A 926 6.50 50.44 28.49
CA ALA A 926 5.81 49.87 27.34
C ALA A 926 6.28 50.49 26.00
N ILE A 927 6.42 49.61 25.00
CA ILE A 927 6.15 49.82 23.55
C ILE A 927 6.74 51.08 22.88
N LYS A 928 7.65 50.88 21.91
CA LYS A 928 7.40 51.33 20.51
C LYS A 928 8.31 50.71 19.45
N VAL A 929 7.83 50.78 18.21
CA VAL A 929 8.45 50.29 16.97
C VAL A 929 8.90 51.49 16.13
N ALA A 930 10.05 51.37 15.46
CA ALA A 930 10.40 52.22 14.31
C ALA A 930 11.40 51.53 13.35
N ASP A 931 10.98 51.36 12.09
CA ASP A 931 11.85 51.26 10.89
C ASP A 931 11.78 52.65 10.21
N PRO A 932 12.84 53.17 9.58
CA PRO A 932 12.66 53.39 8.14
C PRO A 932 13.91 53.25 7.25
N LYS A 933 13.64 52.99 5.97
CA LYS A 933 14.60 52.94 4.84
C LYS A 933 14.63 54.26 4.06
N THR A 934 15.81 54.72 3.66
CA THR A 934 16.04 55.60 2.48
C THR A 934 17.54 55.65 2.10
N LYS A 935 17.98 56.09 0.90
CA LYS A 935 17.56 55.71 -0.48
C LYS A 935 18.55 56.28 -1.54
N THR A 936 18.96 55.46 -2.52
CA THR A 936 19.31 55.82 -3.93
C THR A 936 20.52 56.69 -4.31
N LYS A 937 20.92 56.57 -5.61
CA LYS A 937 21.94 57.32 -6.41
C LYS A 937 23.41 57.04 -6.01
N ALA A 938 24.32 56.52 -6.83
CA ALA A 938 24.43 56.21 -8.29
C ALA A 938 24.81 57.36 -9.25
N ALA A 939 26.08 57.35 -9.71
CA ALA A 939 26.59 57.96 -10.95
C ALA A 939 27.93 57.29 -11.36
N LYS A 940 28.39 57.46 -12.62
CA LYS A 940 29.66 56.93 -13.17
C LYS A 940 30.60 58.06 -13.58
N ALA A 941 31.90 57.94 -13.28
CA ALA A 941 33.04 58.32 -14.15
C ALA A 941 34.33 57.80 -13.46
N ALA A 942 35.30 57.08 -14.05
CA ALA A 942 35.79 56.93 -15.42
C ALA A 942 36.76 58.02 -15.91
N LYS A 943 38.02 57.94 -15.45
CA LYS A 943 39.22 58.32 -16.23
C LYS A 943 40.41 57.47 -15.80
N ALA A 944 41.39 57.29 -16.68
CA ALA A 944 42.48 56.31 -16.53
C ALA A 944 43.87 56.93 -16.74
N THR A 945 44.89 56.09 -16.54
CA THR A 945 46.36 56.32 -16.68
C THR A 945 47.03 57.00 -15.48
N LYS A 946 48.31 56.70 -15.15
CA LYS A 946 49.33 55.94 -15.90
C LYS A 946 50.21 55.06 -14.97
N ALA A 947 50.81 54.04 -15.56
CA ALA A 947 51.48 52.89 -14.93
C ALA A 947 52.81 53.14 -14.18
N THR A 948 53.10 52.24 -13.23
CA THR A 948 54.45 51.69 -12.93
C THR A 948 54.35 50.26 -12.38
N ALA A 949 55.39 49.44 -12.60
CA ALA A 949 55.62 48.14 -11.96
C ALA A 949 56.61 48.33 -10.77
N ILE A 950 56.95 47.38 -9.89
CA ILE A 950 56.89 45.89 -9.87
C ILE A 950 56.58 45.45 -8.40
N PRO A 951 56.22 44.18 -8.11
CA PRO A 951 57.25 43.29 -7.54
C PRO A 951 57.16 41.80 -7.97
N LYS A 952 58.27 41.06 -7.76
CA LYS A 952 58.43 39.60 -7.99
C LYS A 952 59.33 38.99 -6.89
N SER A 953 59.39 37.66 -6.84
CA SER A 953 60.06 36.81 -5.81
C SER A 953 59.34 36.83 -4.45
N LYS A 954 59.11 35.71 -3.72
CA LYS A 954 59.46 34.28 -3.85
C LYS A 954 60.95 33.89 -3.75
N LYS A 955 61.37 33.62 -2.51
CA LYS A 955 62.40 32.67 -2.02
C LYS A 955 61.96 32.23 -0.60
N SER A 956 62.24 31.06 -0.04
CA SER A 956 62.58 29.72 -0.56
C SER A 956 62.23 28.66 0.52
N PRO A 957 61.90 27.40 0.18
CA PRO A 957 61.69 26.33 1.16
C PRO A 957 62.97 25.50 1.42
N VAL A 958 63.03 24.80 2.56
CA VAL A 958 64.01 23.73 2.85
C VAL A 958 63.29 22.48 3.33
N ALA A 959 63.86 21.30 3.04
CA ALA A 959 63.15 20.03 2.93
C ALA A 959 62.71 19.35 4.24
N LYS A 960 61.67 18.50 4.13
CA LYS A 960 61.54 17.28 4.94
C LYS A 960 61.85 16.07 4.04
N PRO A 961 62.44 14.98 4.58
CA PRO A 961 63.01 13.91 3.76
C PRO A 961 61.97 13.09 2.97
N VAL A 962 62.33 12.74 1.75
CA VAL A 962 61.52 11.90 0.85
C VAL A 962 61.60 10.45 1.31
N LYS A 963 60.46 9.81 1.58
CA LYS A 963 60.40 8.35 1.77
C LYS A 963 60.55 7.64 0.41
N PRO A 964 61.34 6.56 0.31
CA PRO A 964 61.64 5.91 -0.96
C PRO A 964 60.38 5.38 -1.66
N VAL A 965 60.36 5.48 -2.99
CA VAL A 965 59.26 4.97 -3.82
C VAL A 965 59.22 3.44 -3.75
N LYS A 966 58.03 2.90 -3.51
CA LYS A 966 57.80 1.46 -3.36
C LYS A 966 57.86 0.75 -4.71
N VAL A 967 59.05 0.29 -5.09
CA VAL A 967 59.26 -0.57 -6.27
C VAL A 967 58.44 -1.86 -6.11
N CYS A 968 57.86 -2.33 -7.21
CA CYS A 968 57.11 -3.59 -7.26
C CYS A 968 57.95 -4.68 -7.96
N PRO A 969 57.92 -5.94 -7.48
CA PRO A 969 58.60 -7.04 -8.15
C PRO A 969 57.91 -7.39 -9.48
N ASP A 970 58.66 -8.04 -10.37
CA ASP A 970 58.31 -8.20 -11.78
C ASP A 970 56.91 -8.77 -12.07
N GLY A 971 56.34 -8.28 -13.17
CA GLY A 971 54.96 -8.58 -13.57
C GLY A 971 53.88 -7.92 -12.69
N LYS A 972 54.24 -6.99 -11.78
CA LYS A 972 53.29 -6.22 -10.97
C LYS A 972 53.55 -4.72 -11.04
N ILE A 973 52.48 -3.94 -11.16
CA ILE A 973 52.51 -2.47 -11.13
C ILE A 973 51.94 -1.93 -9.81
N LEU A 974 52.40 -0.76 -9.38
CA LEU A 974 51.93 -0.10 -8.16
C LEU A 974 50.57 0.56 -8.40
N ASN A 975 49.52 0.14 -7.70
CA ASN A 975 48.22 0.80 -7.76
C ASN A 975 48.27 2.14 -6.99
N PRO A 976 48.09 3.30 -7.64
CA PRO A 976 48.32 4.61 -7.01
C PRO A 976 47.27 4.97 -5.95
N THR A 977 46.07 4.38 -6.00
CA THR A 977 44.98 4.64 -5.05
C THR A 977 45.10 3.85 -3.74
N THR A 978 45.84 2.73 -3.75
CA THR A 978 45.95 1.81 -2.59
C THR A 978 47.38 1.50 -2.16
N ASN A 979 48.39 1.96 -2.92
CA ASN A 979 49.82 1.79 -2.65
C ASN A 979 50.26 0.31 -2.49
N ARG A 980 49.68 -0.57 -3.32
CA ARG A 980 49.91 -2.03 -3.36
C ARG A 980 50.26 -2.48 -4.78
N CYS A 981 51.17 -3.45 -4.89
CA CYS A 981 51.60 -4.04 -6.16
C CYS A 981 50.59 -5.09 -6.65
N VAL A 982 50.07 -4.93 -7.87
CA VAL A 982 49.06 -5.83 -8.48
C VAL A 982 49.55 -6.36 -9.82
N LYS A 983 49.27 -7.63 -10.14
CA LYS A 983 49.60 -8.21 -11.45
C LYS A 983 48.81 -7.50 -12.54
N MET A 984 49.44 -7.19 -13.67
CA MET A 984 48.72 -6.79 -14.88
C MET A 984 47.83 -7.95 -15.34
N LYS A 985 46.53 -7.69 -15.50
CA LYS A 985 45.67 -8.46 -16.39
C LYS A 985 45.63 -7.72 -17.72
N VAL A 986 46.17 -8.33 -18.78
CA VAL A 986 45.89 -7.90 -20.14
C VAL A 986 44.42 -8.23 -20.40
N ALA A 987 43.60 -7.21 -20.66
CA ALA A 987 42.24 -7.38 -21.12
C ALA A 987 42.25 -7.45 -22.66
N ALA A 988 41.64 -8.49 -23.23
CA ALA A 988 41.31 -8.49 -24.64
C ALA A 988 40.33 -7.34 -24.93
N ARG A 989 40.46 -6.69 -26.09
CA ARG A 989 39.48 -5.72 -26.57
C ARG A 989 38.24 -6.46 -27.08
N ASP A 990 37.11 -6.24 -26.43
CA ASP A 990 35.79 -6.33 -27.06
C ASP A 990 35.29 -4.90 -27.26
N ASP A 991 35.42 -4.37 -28.48
CA ASP A 991 34.97 -3.02 -28.80
C ASP A 991 33.44 -2.98 -28.91
N LYS A 992 32.78 -2.36 -27.91
CA LYS A 992 31.38 -1.92 -27.96
C LYS A 992 31.11 -0.82 -26.93
N TYR A 993 30.10 0.00 -27.24
CA TYR A 993 29.61 1.15 -26.45
C TYR A 993 30.50 2.40 -26.48
N SER A 994 30.53 3.05 -27.63
CA SER A 994 30.29 4.50 -27.65
C SER A 994 28.80 4.78 -27.33
N PHE A 995 28.56 5.89 -26.62
CA PHE A 995 27.25 6.45 -26.19
C PHE A 995 26.48 5.70 -25.08
#